data_AF-A0A7S1YR59-F1
#
_entry.id   AF-A0A7S1YR59-F1
#
_cell.length_a   1.000
_cell.length_b   1.000
_cell.length_c   1.000
_cell.angle_alpha   90.00
_cell.angle_beta   90.00
_cell.angle_gamma   90.00
#
_symmetry.space_group_name_H-M   'P 1'
#
loop_
_entity.id
_entity.type
_entity.pdbx_description
1 polymer ?
#
loop_
_entity_poly.entity_id
_entity_poly.type
_entity_poly.pdbx_seq_one_letter_code
_entity_poly.pdbx_strand_id
1 'polypeptide(L)'
;MNVANKDSEEKDVEEQVWATNESSFTTRSPVSTVGDLEKYQGENLETKVDNLINAHTVVIFSKSHCPFCLDVKDLLTNEMGAPVYVFEVNVHSDGSAVHKVIKKMTGHHTVPAVFIRGEFVGGCEDVKSLYAKGGLEDRIGHLTVHKRVMNAEKLETAHLIKMPRGSAVHPLFWFPNVVNNYVVRLVGMQVCLISVIAIVFREEIWGQYLAVALLVDFATRFFVGSSLSLLGMIATVLSSPWRPEFKPGPPKQFASACGLMFSLVAVACYFTDNAIPGAAVLAGLAGAAGLEGFGNFCVGCLFYQLGIQFGLIPDHVYRIYTSSRQEVEDSWNYVNTPSHAPRPESVDTDPTNAIALKYKRKTDEWTKDDFHLIRNMQVSYFGMPLALAGLATAFKIASDWTIDNIGARRTPSHPIFSLQVPDAWYATFAVVGAVIYAVMLILYGIRFVKYTHKCKTEWDCPLRSPSFGIITITLMLFSFLMYDSIEYNGLFDEGTITNVARVFFWIASVTHVLITVAKFGEWIGYRLELEHVHPSWIILPVGLVVAAFCASTIPMFELTVEVGTVNNLDTNVLLAQFFYSFAYLMWITLFIITFFKVVTSHNSDSRIRHSIWIWLAAPTIIGLANYSICSSHAINVANNENLIPLCNAELANHFFVGLMLFLGLAWASLPHISFFGRDPFGMGYWTECFAIDALAACAALFHATNGFNASRDLAYILLTLACIANGVAFLHTIAALIRRRIVFTPEVKWGPLSFMKLTHEAFRGALPKLRALLDAIDLEDTSKGIQSLELFAVYYSQFSIVHEEHAKHEDEVIFKTFNDYFHEHALKYNDDHAKDKIKMEEWSLLINGILERTTADPSSVLSRLQEELPPFFDHFEEHLKGEEDNLQPIGRKHLPLAIQKQISRDAFGITNAKKWEVMIPFIINNLPRHMQRVRYLQVLCWSMPERAQQIGAIVYRNVDAVMWERLRVEIPEIIPRGAYNWRRYY
;
A
#
# COMPACT_ATOMS: atom_id res chain seq x y z
N MET A 1 34.26 -23.06 -37.12
CA MET A 1 33.66 -22.37 -38.28
C MET A 1 32.54 -23.26 -38.81
N ASN A 2 31.35 -22.71 -39.09
CA ASN A 2 30.05 -23.38 -39.32
C ASN A 2 29.13 -23.59 -38.10
N VAL A 3 28.94 -22.55 -37.27
CA VAL A 3 27.74 -22.42 -36.41
C VAL A 3 27.08 -21.03 -36.53
N ALA A 4 27.65 -20.10 -37.29
CA ALA A 4 27.19 -18.69 -37.30
C ALA A 4 26.17 -18.34 -38.41
N ASN A 5 25.65 -19.31 -39.18
CA ASN A 5 24.84 -19.01 -40.37
C ASN A 5 23.40 -19.57 -40.33
N LYS A 6 22.94 -20.06 -39.17
CA LYS A 6 21.54 -20.50 -38.98
C LYS A 6 20.68 -19.49 -38.21
N ASP A 7 21.31 -18.68 -37.35
CA ASP A 7 20.60 -17.69 -36.53
C ASP A 7 20.21 -16.40 -37.27
N SER A 8 20.73 -16.17 -38.48
CA SER A 8 20.36 -15.01 -39.32
C SER A 8 19.14 -15.29 -40.20
N GLU A 9 18.98 -16.51 -40.72
CA GLU A 9 17.82 -16.87 -41.54
C GLU A 9 16.54 -17.06 -40.69
N GLU A 10 16.64 -17.48 -39.43
CA GLU A 10 15.48 -17.56 -38.53
C GLU A 10 15.00 -16.18 -38.05
N LYS A 11 15.90 -15.20 -37.92
CA LYS A 11 15.53 -13.82 -37.58
C LYS A 11 14.85 -13.09 -38.72
N ASP A 12 15.30 -13.29 -39.96
CA ASP A 12 14.69 -12.64 -41.13
C ASP A 12 13.29 -13.21 -41.44
N VAL A 13 13.01 -14.47 -41.07
CA VAL A 13 11.68 -15.08 -41.18
C VAL A 13 10.75 -14.62 -40.05
N GLU A 14 11.22 -14.43 -38.82
CA GLU A 14 10.40 -13.85 -37.74
C GLU A 14 10.07 -12.35 -37.98
N GLU A 15 10.99 -11.58 -38.56
CA GLU A 15 10.76 -10.16 -38.90
C GLU A 15 9.84 -9.97 -40.13
N GLN A 16 9.90 -10.86 -41.14
CA GLN A 16 8.97 -10.80 -42.28
C GLN A 16 7.55 -11.28 -41.96
N VAL A 17 7.38 -12.21 -41.00
CA VAL A 17 6.05 -12.59 -40.49
C VAL A 17 5.43 -11.47 -39.64
N TRP A 18 6.25 -10.63 -39.00
CA TRP A 18 5.78 -9.45 -38.25
C TRP A 18 5.31 -8.31 -39.17
N ALA A 19 5.94 -8.10 -40.32
CA ALA A 19 5.63 -6.99 -41.23
C ALA A 19 4.46 -7.26 -42.22
N THR A 20 4.10 -8.51 -42.48
CA THR A 20 3.14 -8.86 -43.55
C THR A 20 1.69 -9.03 -43.10
N ASN A 21 1.41 -9.03 -41.79
CA ASN A 21 0.03 -9.09 -41.26
C ASN A 21 -0.61 -7.71 -40.96
N GLU A 22 0.10 -6.60 -41.19
CA GLU A 22 -0.45 -5.25 -41.01
C GLU A 22 -1.16 -4.68 -42.26
N SER A 23 -1.04 -5.31 -43.44
CA SER A 23 -1.41 -4.65 -44.71
C SER A 23 -2.69 -5.14 -45.41
N SER A 24 -3.52 -5.99 -44.80
CA SER A 24 -4.79 -6.44 -45.41
C SER A 24 -6.07 -6.15 -44.63
N PHE A 25 -6.01 -5.36 -43.54
CA PHE A 25 -7.20 -4.91 -42.81
C PHE A 25 -7.64 -3.51 -43.25
N THR A 26 -8.31 -3.42 -44.41
CA THR A 26 -9.21 -2.28 -44.68
C THR A 26 -10.58 -2.56 -44.04
N THR A 27 -10.64 -2.54 -42.72
CA THR A 27 -11.90 -2.51 -41.97
C THR A 27 -12.48 -1.10 -42.03
N ARG A 28 -13.74 -0.97 -42.45
CA ARG A 28 -14.54 0.25 -42.22
C ARG A 28 -14.38 0.66 -40.76
N SER A 29 -14.18 1.96 -40.50
CA SER A 29 -14.07 2.49 -39.14
C SER A 29 -15.26 2.01 -38.28
N PRO A 30 -15.04 1.37 -37.11
CA PRO A 30 -16.11 0.81 -36.27
C PRO A 30 -16.99 1.87 -35.58
N VAL A 31 -16.65 3.14 -35.73
CA VAL A 31 -17.43 4.28 -35.22
C VAL A 31 -17.97 5.08 -36.39
N SER A 32 -19.29 5.18 -36.48
CA SER A 32 -19.97 6.17 -37.32
C SER A 32 -20.44 7.34 -36.44
N THR A 33 -19.68 8.44 -36.47
CA THR A 33 -20.16 9.75 -36.01
C THR A 33 -20.92 10.40 -37.15
N VAL A 34 -22.19 10.79 -36.95
CA VAL A 34 -23.00 11.40 -38.00
C VAL A 34 -23.54 12.76 -37.58
N GLY A 35 -23.42 13.70 -38.52
CA GLY A 35 -24.14 14.96 -38.62
C GLY A 35 -25.65 14.76 -38.82
N ASP A 36 -26.41 15.37 -37.90
CA ASP A 36 -27.82 15.79 -37.95
C ASP A 36 -28.92 14.74 -37.73
N LEU A 37 -29.67 14.97 -36.64
CA LEU A 37 -30.87 14.25 -36.20
C LEU A 37 -32.02 14.35 -37.23
N GLU A 38 -31.91 15.24 -38.21
CA GLU A 38 -32.89 15.49 -39.27
C GLU A 38 -33.10 14.30 -40.22
N LYS A 39 -32.16 13.35 -40.26
CA LYS A 39 -32.25 12.14 -41.10
C LYS A 39 -33.29 11.13 -40.62
N TYR A 40 -33.75 11.24 -39.37
CA TYR A 40 -34.76 10.35 -38.80
C TYR A 40 -36.15 11.00 -38.89
N GLN A 41 -37.11 10.27 -39.48
CA GLN A 41 -38.48 10.74 -39.64
C GLN A 41 -39.17 10.83 -38.27
N GLY A 42 -40.06 11.81 -38.06
CA GLY A 42 -40.82 11.96 -36.82
C GLY A 42 -41.42 13.36 -36.67
N GLU A 43 -42.65 13.44 -36.16
CA GLU A 43 -43.39 14.71 -35.99
C GLU A 43 -42.81 15.58 -34.87
N ASN A 44 -42.16 14.99 -33.86
CA ASN A 44 -41.55 15.68 -32.73
C ASN A 44 -40.16 15.11 -32.38
N LEU A 45 -39.41 15.84 -31.54
CA LEU A 45 -38.02 15.48 -31.17
C LEU A 45 -37.93 14.12 -30.46
N GLU A 46 -38.93 13.76 -29.66
CA GLU A 46 -39.00 12.47 -28.96
C GLU A 46 -39.03 11.30 -29.96
N THR A 47 -39.92 11.38 -30.97
CA THR A 47 -40.05 10.36 -32.02
C THR A 47 -38.77 10.24 -32.86
N LYS A 48 -38.07 11.35 -33.13
CA LYS A 48 -36.78 11.33 -33.85
C LYS A 48 -35.68 10.63 -33.06
N VAL A 49 -35.62 10.86 -31.74
CA VAL A 49 -34.67 10.20 -30.84
C VAL A 49 -34.97 8.70 -30.72
N ASP A 50 -36.23 8.32 -30.57
CA ASP A 50 -36.64 6.91 -30.57
C ASP A 50 -36.27 6.19 -31.87
N ASN A 51 -36.52 6.82 -33.01
CA ASN A 51 -36.18 6.24 -34.31
C ASN A 51 -34.67 6.12 -34.52
N LEU A 52 -33.88 7.05 -33.99
CA LEU A 52 -32.42 6.94 -33.98
C LEU A 52 -31.95 5.72 -33.15
N ILE A 53 -32.50 5.56 -31.94
CA ILE A 53 -32.17 4.47 -31.02
C ILE A 53 -32.52 3.12 -31.66
N ASN A 54 -33.66 3.02 -32.35
CA ASN A 54 -34.10 1.79 -32.98
C ASN A 54 -33.38 1.48 -34.31
N ALA A 55 -32.83 2.50 -34.99
CA ALA A 55 -32.14 2.33 -36.27
C ALA A 55 -30.72 1.74 -36.15
N HIS A 56 -30.11 1.81 -34.96
CA HIS A 56 -28.72 1.40 -34.74
C HIS A 56 -28.63 0.41 -33.58
N THR A 57 -27.73 -0.57 -33.73
CA THR A 57 -27.61 -1.63 -32.73
C THR A 57 -27.03 -1.15 -31.40
N VAL A 58 -26.05 -0.25 -31.44
CA VAL A 58 -25.51 0.41 -30.25
C VAL A 58 -25.54 1.91 -30.51
N VAL A 59 -26.28 2.64 -29.67
CA VAL A 59 -26.33 4.11 -29.71
C VAL A 59 -25.76 4.65 -28.41
N ILE A 60 -24.77 5.53 -28.51
CA ILE A 60 -24.21 6.27 -27.40
C ILE A 60 -24.53 7.74 -27.57
N PHE A 61 -25.34 8.28 -26.67
CA PHE A 61 -25.41 9.72 -26.48
C PHE A 61 -24.25 10.17 -25.61
N SER A 62 -23.34 10.94 -26.19
CA SER A 62 -22.02 11.24 -25.66
C SER A 62 -21.76 12.74 -25.64
N LYS A 63 -20.76 13.16 -24.86
CA LYS A 63 -20.07 14.43 -25.10
C LYS A 63 -18.66 14.14 -25.61
N SER A 64 -18.22 14.86 -26.64
CA SER A 64 -16.96 14.57 -27.35
C SER A 64 -15.75 14.57 -26.44
N HIS A 65 -15.78 15.38 -25.38
CA HIS A 65 -14.71 15.53 -24.40
C HIS A 65 -15.01 14.88 -23.03
N CYS A 66 -16.07 14.07 -22.93
CA CYS A 66 -16.38 13.39 -21.68
C CYS A 66 -15.55 12.11 -21.57
N PRO A 67 -14.69 11.99 -20.55
CA PRO A 67 -13.80 10.83 -20.40
C PRO A 67 -14.59 9.53 -20.20
N PHE A 68 -15.72 9.57 -19.49
CA PHE A 68 -16.60 8.42 -19.34
C PHE A 68 -17.25 7.99 -20.66
N CYS A 69 -17.53 8.93 -21.56
CA CYS A 69 -18.06 8.61 -22.89
C CYS A 69 -16.99 7.98 -23.78
N LEU A 70 -15.76 8.49 -23.70
CA LEU A 70 -14.61 7.98 -24.44
C LEU A 70 -14.24 6.57 -23.96
N ASP A 71 -14.25 6.34 -22.65
CA ASP A 71 -14.05 5.00 -22.07
C ASP A 71 -15.09 3.98 -22.55
N VAL A 72 -16.37 4.37 -22.65
CA VAL A 72 -17.41 3.48 -23.19
C VAL A 72 -17.24 3.26 -24.69
N LYS A 73 -16.89 4.30 -25.45
CA LYS A 73 -16.59 4.14 -26.88
C LYS A 73 -15.44 3.16 -27.05
N ASP A 74 -14.31 3.39 -26.38
CA ASP A 74 -13.14 2.51 -26.43
C ASP A 74 -13.49 1.07 -26.02
N LEU A 75 -14.22 0.87 -24.93
CA LEU A 75 -14.69 -0.45 -24.50
C LEU A 75 -15.50 -1.13 -25.61
N LEU A 76 -16.50 -0.43 -26.15
CA LEU A 76 -17.41 -1.02 -27.13
C LEU A 76 -16.76 -1.18 -28.51
N THR A 77 -15.85 -0.29 -28.93
CA THR A 77 -15.27 -0.26 -30.28
C THR A 77 -13.93 -0.97 -30.35
N ASN A 78 -13.03 -0.73 -29.38
CA ASN A 78 -11.66 -1.22 -29.43
C ASN A 78 -11.50 -2.52 -28.62
N GLU A 79 -12.17 -2.63 -27.47
CA GLU A 79 -12.10 -3.85 -26.65
C GLU A 79 -13.07 -4.91 -27.16
N MET A 80 -14.30 -4.52 -27.55
CA MET A 80 -15.30 -5.45 -28.06
C MET A 80 -15.42 -5.50 -29.59
N GLY A 81 -15.04 -4.45 -30.34
CA GLY A 81 -15.17 -4.47 -31.80
C GLY A 81 -16.60 -4.28 -32.32
N ALA A 82 -17.50 -3.71 -31.53
CA ALA A 82 -18.89 -3.46 -31.92
C ALA A 82 -19.02 -2.21 -32.82
N PRO A 83 -19.96 -2.19 -33.79
CA PRO A 83 -20.31 -1.02 -34.55
C PRO A 83 -21.16 -0.10 -33.67
N VAL A 84 -20.55 1.02 -33.28
CA VAL A 84 -21.13 1.97 -32.36
C VAL A 84 -21.54 3.22 -33.11
N TYR A 85 -22.80 3.63 -32.93
CA TYR A 85 -23.30 4.92 -33.36
C TYR A 85 -23.20 5.93 -32.23
N VAL A 86 -22.55 7.08 -32.46
CA VAL A 86 -22.32 8.10 -31.44
C VAL A 86 -23.03 9.39 -31.80
N PHE A 87 -23.88 9.89 -30.91
CA PHE A 87 -24.50 11.20 -31.00
C PHE A 87 -23.88 12.17 -29.97
N GLU A 88 -23.14 13.18 -30.44
CA GLU A 88 -22.40 14.12 -29.58
C GLU A 88 -23.27 15.32 -29.17
N VAL A 89 -23.89 15.25 -28.01
CA VAL A 89 -24.86 16.28 -27.55
C VAL A 89 -24.25 17.66 -27.33
N ASN A 90 -22.92 17.79 -27.25
CA ASN A 90 -22.24 19.09 -27.14
C ASN A 90 -21.87 19.72 -28.49
N VAL A 91 -21.97 18.98 -29.59
CA VAL A 91 -21.61 19.46 -30.94
C VAL A 91 -22.85 19.90 -31.71
N HIS A 92 -23.99 19.22 -31.51
CA HIS A 92 -25.24 19.53 -32.21
C HIS A 92 -26.02 20.68 -31.56
N SER A 93 -26.62 21.55 -32.39
CA SER A 93 -27.51 22.64 -31.96
C SER A 93 -28.68 22.15 -31.10
N ASP A 94 -29.23 20.98 -31.45
CA ASP A 94 -30.38 20.36 -30.78
C ASP A 94 -29.98 19.51 -29.56
N GLY A 95 -28.68 19.40 -29.27
CA GLY A 95 -28.15 18.47 -28.27
C GLY A 95 -28.69 18.69 -26.85
N SER A 96 -28.93 19.95 -26.44
CA SER A 96 -29.55 20.26 -25.14
C SER A 96 -31.00 19.77 -25.04
N ALA A 97 -31.75 19.85 -26.15
CA ALA A 97 -33.12 19.34 -26.22
C ALA A 97 -33.15 17.81 -26.25
N VAL A 98 -32.24 17.18 -27.02
CA VAL A 98 -32.06 15.72 -27.04
C VAL A 98 -31.68 15.18 -25.66
N HIS A 99 -30.77 15.85 -24.92
CA HIS A 99 -30.41 15.46 -23.55
C HIS A 99 -31.62 15.53 -22.61
N LYS A 100 -32.48 16.56 -22.73
CA LYS A 100 -33.72 16.65 -21.94
C LYS A 100 -34.70 15.52 -22.26
N VAL A 101 -34.81 15.13 -23.54
CA VAL A 101 -35.66 14.02 -23.98
C VAL A 101 -35.16 12.70 -23.39
N ILE A 102 -33.86 12.39 -23.52
CA ILE A 102 -33.27 11.18 -22.94
C ILE A 102 -33.48 11.13 -21.43
N LYS A 103 -33.26 12.27 -20.74
CA LYS A 103 -33.51 12.39 -19.30
C LYS A 103 -34.97 12.10 -18.93
N LYS A 104 -35.93 12.53 -19.75
CA LYS A 104 -37.36 12.26 -19.55
C LYS A 104 -37.71 10.79 -19.81
N MET A 105 -37.13 10.17 -20.85
CA MET A 105 -37.39 8.78 -21.24
C MET A 105 -36.78 7.76 -20.28
N THR A 106 -35.55 7.99 -19.84
CA THR A 106 -34.75 7.01 -19.09
C THR A 106 -34.61 7.32 -17.60
N GLY A 107 -34.92 8.55 -17.18
CA GLY A 107 -34.56 9.06 -15.85
C GLY A 107 -33.05 9.32 -15.67
N HIS A 108 -32.21 9.04 -16.68
CA HIS A 108 -30.76 9.19 -16.59
C HIS A 108 -30.33 10.65 -16.84
N HIS A 109 -29.58 11.22 -15.90
CA HIS A 109 -29.23 12.65 -15.92
C HIS A 109 -27.91 12.96 -16.60
N THR A 110 -27.05 11.96 -16.78
CA THR A 110 -25.65 12.09 -17.17
C THR A 110 -25.38 11.54 -18.58
N VAL A 111 -24.18 11.75 -19.09
CA VAL A 111 -23.65 11.06 -20.28
C VAL A 111 -22.41 10.24 -19.87
N PRO A 112 -22.10 9.11 -20.52
CA PRO A 112 -22.78 8.54 -21.68
C PRO A 112 -24.16 7.98 -21.31
N ALA A 113 -25.12 8.04 -22.22
CA ALA A 113 -26.35 7.26 -22.14
C ALA A 113 -26.32 6.23 -23.26
N VAL A 114 -26.25 4.95 -22.89
CA VAL A 114 -26.00 3.85 -23.82
C VAL A 114 -27.27 3.05 -24.02
N PHE A 115 -27.62 2.88 -25.28
CA PHE A 115 -28.72 2.03 -25.72
C PHE A 115 -28.16 0.89 -26.57
N ILE A 116 -28.65 -0.31 -26.33
CA ILE A 116 -28.30 -1.49 -27.11
C ILE A 116 -29.60 -2.12 -27.58
N ARG A 117 -29.80 -2.20 -28.90
CA ARG A 117 -30.99 -2.76 -29.56
C ARG A 117 -32.31 -2.17 -29.06
N GLY A 118 -32.40 -0.83 -28.97
CA GLY A 118 -33.62 -0.18 -28.47
C GLY A 118 -33.68 -0.03 -26.95
N GLU A 119 -33.02 -0.90 -26.18
CA GLU A 119 -33.10 -0.90 -24.72
C GLU A 119 -32.05 0.02 -24.08
N PHE A 120 -32.47 0.75 -23.04
CA PHE A 120 -31.56 1.56 -22.24
C PHE A 120 -30.75 0.68 -21.27
N VAL A 121 -29.42 0.71 -21.42
CA VAL A 121 -28.50 -0.10 -20.60
C VAL A 121 -27.96 0.68 -19.41
N GLY A 122 -27.79 2.00 -19.56
CA GLY A 122 -27.33 2.87 -18.49
C GLY A 122 -26.17 3.78 -18.91
N GLY A 123 -25.39 4.21 -17.91
CA GLY A 123 -24.19 5.00 -18.08
C GLY A 123 -22.91 4.16 -18.19
N CYS A 124 -21.76 4.83 -18.09
CA CYS A 124 -20.45 4.16 -18.18
C CYS A 124 -20.27 3.05 -17.13
N GLU A 125 -20.73 3.29 -15.90
CA GLU A 125 -20.62 2.34 -14.80
C GLU A 125 -21.52 1.13 -15.00
N ASP A 126 -22.76 1.34 -15.45
CA ASP A 126 -23.71 0.27 -15.71
C ASP A 126 -23.19 -0.65 -16.83
N VAL A 127 -22.66 -0.07 -17.92
CA VAL A 127 -22.07 -0.82 -19.03
C VAL A 127 -20.84 -1.62 -18.59
N LYS A 128 -19.92 -1.01 -17.82
CA LYS A 128 -18.75 -1.73 -17.30
C LYS A 128 -19.10 -2.81 -16.28
N SER A 129 -20.09 -2.58 -15.42
CA SER A 129 -20.62 -3.59 -14.50
C SER A 129 -21.27 -4.74 -15.27
N LEU A 130 -22.00 -4.44 -16.34
CA LEU A 130 -22.63 -5.45 -17.18
C LEU A 130 -21.57 -6.31 -17.89
N TYR A 131 -20.50 -5.69 -18.39
CA TYR A 131 -19.33 -6.36 -18.97
C TYR A 131 -18.61 -7.27 -17.96
N ALA A 132 -18.37 -6.77 -16.75
CA ALA A 132 -17.74 -7.57 -15.70
C ALA A 132 -18.57 -8.83 -15.34
N LYS A 133 -19.90 -8.73 -15.43
CA LYS A 133 -20.84 -9.84 -15.20
C LYS A 133 -21.03 -10.75 -16.43
N GLY A 134 -20.41 -10.43 -17.58
CA GLY A 134 -20.57 -11.17 -18.84
C GLY A 134 -21.85 -10.84 -19.61
N GLY A 135 -22.75 -10.01 -19.06
CA GLY A 135 -24.05 -9.71 -19.66
C GLY A 135 -24.01 -8.66 -20.77
N LEU A 136 -22.88 -7.95 -20.96
CA LEU A 136 -22.73 -6.98 -22.06
C LEU A 136 -22.41 -7.70 -23.36
N GLU A 137 -21.62 -8.76 -23.27
CA GLU A 137 -21.29 -9.65 -24.37
C GLU A 137 -22.55 -10.32 -24.93
N ASP A 138 -23.49 -10.76 -24.08
CA ASP A 138 -24.80 -11.29 -24.52
C ASP A 138 -25.62 -10.26 -25.34
N ARG A 139 -25.51 -8.98 -24.98
CA ARG A 139 -26.26 -7.90 -25.64
C ARG A 139 -25.64 -7.46 -26.97
N ILE A 140 -24.32 -7.57 -27.13
CA ILE A 140 -23.56 -7.01 -28.26
C ILE A 140 -22.98 -8.08 -29.20
N GLY A 141 -22.80 -9.32 -28.77
CA GLY A 141 -21.96 -10.37 -29.37
C GLY A 141 -22.02 -10.50 -30.89
N HIS A 142 -23.18 -10.30 -31.52
CA HIS A 142 -23.45 -10.48 -32.96
C HIS A 142 -22.64 -9.61 -33.91
N LEU A 143 -21.87 -8.66 -33.39
CA LEU A 143 -21.14 -7.70 -34.19
C LEU A 143 -19.63 -7.66 -33.88
N THR A 144 -19.18 -8.50 -32.95
CA THR A 144 -17.77 -8.58 -32.54
C THR A 144 -17.03 -9.60 -33.41
N VAL A 145 -15.89 -9.21 -34.00
CA VAL A 145 -15.06 -10.13 -34.80
C VAL A 145 -14.28 -11.04 -33.85
N HIS A 146 -14.93 -12.07 -33.31
CA HIS A 146 -14.24 -13.16 -32.63
C HIS A 146 -13.65 -14.09 -33.68
N LYS A 147 -12.36 -14.39 -33.54
CA LYS A 147 -11.65 -15.39 -34.36
C LYS A 147 -12.45 -16.68 -34.26
N ARG A 148 -12.98 -17.19 -35.38
CA ARG A 148 -13.72 -18.47 -35.41
C ARG A 148 -12.92 -19.54 -34.68
N VAL A 149 -13.52 -20.12 -33.64
CA VAL A 149 -13.02 -21.27 -32.86
C VAL A 149 -13.17 -22.54 -33.71
N MET A 150 -12.57 -22.54 -34.91
CA MET A 150 -12.67 -23.66 -35.85
C MET A 150 -11.31 -24.36 -35.89
N ASN A 151 -11.26 -25.60 -35.38
CA ASN A 151 -10.11 -26.52 -35.44
C ASN A 151 -8.81 -26.09 -34.74
N ALA A 152 -8.87 -25.60 -33.50
CA ALA A 152 -7.67 -25.31 -32.71
C ALA A 152 -7.51 -26.32 -31.56
N GLU A 153 -6.28 -26.78 -31.29
CA GLU A 153 -5.97 -27.59 -30.09
C GLU A 153 -6.47 -26.85 -28.82
N LYS A 154 -6.81 -27.58 -27.75
CA LYS A 154 -7.37 -27.05 -26.47
C LYS A 154 -6.67 -25.77 -25.97
N LEU A 155 -5.38 -25.62 -26.27
CA LEU A 155 -4.53 -24.49 -25.90
C LEU A 155 -4.70 -23.26 -26.82
N GLU A 156 -4.90 -23.46 -28.12
CA GLU A 156 -5.05 -22.39 -29.12
C GLU A 156 -6.40 -21.66 -28.97
N THR A 157 -7.44 -22.35 -28.51
CA THR A 157 -8.75 -21.77 -28.18
C THR A 157 -8.77 -21.00 -26.85
N ALA A 158 -7.80 -21.25 -25.96
CA ALA A 158 -7.76 -20.68 -24.62
C ALA A 158 -6.99 -19.35 -24.52
N HIS A 159 -6.20 -19.00 -25.54
CA HIS A 159 -5.47 -17.73 -25.58
C HIS A 159 -6.43 -16.54 -25.81
N LEU A 160 -6.36 -15.54 -24.93
CA LEU A 160 -7.14 -14.31 -25.04
C LEU A 160 -6.81 -13.57 -26.35
N ILE A 161 -7.81 -12.86 -26.91
CA ILE A 161 -7.59 -11.88 -27.97
C ILE A 161 -6.54 -10.88 -27.46
N LYS A 162 -5.43 -10.70 -28.20
CA LYS A 162 -4.43 -9.69 -27.90
C LYS A 162 -5.09 -8.31 -27.97
N MET A 163 -5.45 -7.75 -26.83
CA MET A 163 -6.09 -6.44 -26.80
C MET A 163 -5.08 -5.36 -27.21
N PRO A 164 -5.45 -4.44 -28.12
CA PRO A 164 -4.65 -3.26 -28.36
C PRO A 164 -4.55 -2.47 -27.05
N ARG A 165 -3.32 -2.13 -26.65
CA ARG A 165 -3.12 -1.41 -25.40
C ARG A 165 -3.64 0.01 -25.53
N GLY A 166 -4.73 0.28 -24.83
CA GLY A 166 -5.10 1.65 -24.52
C GLY A 166 -4.06 2.34 -23.63
N SER A 167 -4.08 3.67 -23.63
CA SER A 167 -3.28 4.49 -22.73
C SER A 167 -3.94 4.56 -21.36
N ALA A 168 -3.38 3.93 -20.34
CA ALA A 168 -3.75 4.15 -18.94
C ALA A 168 -2.59 4.90 -18.26
N VAL A 169 -2.88 6.02 -17.61
CA VAL A 169 -1.87 6.88 -17.01
C VAL A 169 -2.21 7.12 -15.54
N HIS A 170 -1.24 6.82 -14.68
CA HIS A 170 -1.33 7.17 -13.25
C HIS A 170 -1.22 8.69 -13.05
N PRO A 171 -1.71 9.21 -11.91
CA PRO A 171 -1.45 10.56 -11.47
C PRO A 171 0.05 10.88 -11.51
N LEU A 172 0.40 12.16 -11.68
CA LEU A 172 1.78 12.59 -11.90
C LEU A 172 2.74 12.23 -10.75
N PHE A 173 2.18 12.05 -9.55
CA PHE A 173 2.87 11.68 -8.32
C PHE A 173 2.07 10.59 -7.58
N TRP A 174 2.39 10.31 -6.32
CA TRP A 174 1.69 9.30 -5.51
C TRP A 174 0.36 9.83 -4.95
N PHE A 175 -0.46 10.37 -5.84
CA PHE A 175 -1.82 10.76 -5.53
C PHE A 175 -2.74 9.56 -5.76
N PRO A 176 -3.68 9.27 -4.85
CA PRO A 176 -4.57 8.12 -5.02
C PRO A 176 -5.51 8.31 -6.22
N ASN A 177 -5.65 7.26 -7.04
CA ASN A 177 -6.56 7.25 -8.20
C ASN A 177 -8.03 7.46 -7.82
N VAL A 178 -8.39 7.04 -6.61
CA VAL A 178 -9.73 7.17 -6.03
C VAL A 178 -9.61 7.89 -4.69
N VAL A 179 -10.36 8.97 -4.51
CA VAL A 179 -10.40 9.76 -3.27
C VAL A 179 -11.78 9.73 -2.63
N ASN A 180 -11.83 9.92 -1.30
CA ASN A 180 -13.08 10.07 -0.56
C ASN A 180 -13.57 11.52 -0.62
N ASN A 181 -14.77 11.75 -1.16
CA ASN A 181 -15.37 13.08 -1.30
C ASN A 181 -15.55 13.80 0.04
N TYR A 182 -15.92 13.07 1.11
CA TYR A 182 -16.08 13.67 2.43
C TYR A 182 -14.77 14.25 2.96
N VAL A 183 -13.64 13.57 2.72
CA VAL A 183 -12.30 14.07 3.09
C VAL A 183 -12.00 15.34 2.32
N VAL A 184 -12.21 15.33 1.00
CA VAL A 184 -11.95 16.49 0.14
C VAL A 184 -12.76 17.72 0.59
N ARG A 185 -14.05 17.54 0.91
CA ARG A 185 -14.92 18.63 1.38
C ARG A 185 -14.49 19.17 2.74
N LEU A 186 -14.19 18.30 3.71
CA LEU A 186 -13.71 18.73 5.02
C LEU A 186 -12.37 19.46 4.92
N VAL A 187 -11.47 19.04 4.03
CA VAL A 187 -10.23 19.77 3.73
C VAL A 187 -10.54 21.14 3.14
N GLY A 188 -11.47 21.23 2.19
CA GLY A 188 -11.91 22.53 1.64
C GLY A 188 -12.43 23.49 2.72
N MET A 189 -13.22 22.98 3.68
CA MET A 189 -13.69 23.76 4.84
C MET A 189 -12.52 24.21 5.75
N GLN A 190 -11.57 23.31 6.04
CA GLN A 190 -10.39 23.62 6.85
C GLN A 190 -9.51 24.69 6.17
N VAL A 191 -9.21 24.54 4.87
CA VAL A 191 -8.42 25.50 4.11
C VAL A 191 -9.10 26.87 4.08
N CYS A 192 -10.42 26.91 3.86
CA CYS A 192 -11.21 28.14 3.88
C CYS A 192 -11.08 28.85 5.24
N LEU A 193 -11.29 28.12 6.34
CA LEU A 193 -11.18 28.64 7.70
C LEU A 193 -9.76 29.18 8.00
N ILE A 194 -8.74 28.38 7.71
CA ILE A 194 -7.34 28.72 7.98
C ILE A 194 -6.91 29.94 7.14
N SER A 195 -7.34 30.00 5.87
CA SER A 195 -7.07 31.16 5.01
C SER A 195 -7.73 32.44 5.55
N VAL A 196 -8.98 32.35 6.03
CA VAL A 196 -9.66 33.50 6.67
C VAL A 196 -8.91 33.96 7.92
N ILE A 197 -8.47 33.03 8.78
CA ILE A 197 -7.68 33.36 9.97
C ILE A 197 -6.36 34.04 9.58
N ALA A 198 -5.63 33.50 8.59
CA ALA A 198 -4.39 34.10 8.10
C ALA A 198 -4.58 35.51 7.50
N ILE A 199 -5.75 35.78 6.90
CA ILE A 199 -6.10 37.11 6.38
C ILE A 199 -6.43 38.09 7.52
N VAL A 200 -7.22 37.67 8.50
CA VAL A 200 -7.62 38.50 9.65
C VAL A 200 -6.39 38.91 10.45
N PHE A 201 -5.50 37.95 10.71
CA PHE A 201 -4.27 38.16 11.49
C PHE A 201 -3.03 38.36 10.61
N ARG A 202 -3.19 38.96 9.42
CA ARG A 202 -2.10 39.19 8.45
C ARG A 202 -0.94 40.04 8.99
N GLU A 203 -1.23 40.90 9.97
CA GLU A 203 -0.24 41.80 10.60
C GLU A 203 0.54 41.07 11.71
N GLU A 204 0.02 39.93 12.19
CA GLU A 204 0.68 39.12 13.20
C GLU A 204 1.59 38.09 12.55
N ILE A 205 2.78 37.89 13.14
CA ILE A 205 3.78 36.96 12.61
C ILE A 205 3.26 35.52 12.52
N TRP A 206 2.43 35.10 13.48
CA TRP A 206 1.83 33.77 13.50
C TRP A 206 0.78 33.58 12.39
N GLY A 207 0.10 34.66 11.97
CA GLY A 207 -0.83 34.63 10.83
C GLY A 207 -0.09 34.40 9.51
N GLN A 208 1.12 34.94 9.36
CA GLN A 208 1.99 34.69 8.21
C GLN A 208 2.49 33.24 8.20
N TYR A 209 2.89 32.70 9.36
CA TYR A 209 3.26 31.29 9.48
C TYR A 209 2.10 30.33 9.20
N LEU A 210 0.85 30.75 9.42
CA LEU A 210 -0.33 29.98 9.02
C LEU A 210 -0.44 29.85 7.49
N ALA A 211 -0.06 30.89 6.74
CA ALA A 211 0.04 30.81 5.27
C ALA A 211 1.16 29.85 4.82
N VAL A 212 2.30 29.83 5.54
CA VAL A 212 3.37 28.84 5.32
C VAL A 212 2.88 27.42 5.61
N ALA A 213 2.11 27.22 6.68
CA ALA A 213 1.51 25.92 6.99
C ALA A 213 0.56 25.44 5.88
N LEU A 214 -0.24 26.34 5.29
CA LEU A 214 -1.06 26.03 4.12
C LEU A 214 -0.22 25.65 2.89
N LEU A 215 0.88 26.36 2.65
CA LEU A 215 1.81 26.05 1.55
C LEU A 215 2.38 24.62 1.71
N VAL A 216 2.85 24.27 2.91
CA VAL A 216 3.35 22.93 3.23
C VAL A 216 2.25 21.87 3.07
N ASP A 217 1.03 22.16 3.53
CA ASP A 217 -0.10 21.25 3.42
C ASP A 217 -0.54 21.03 1.95
N PHE A 218 -0.55 22.07 1.11
CA PHE A 218 -0.81 21.91 -0.32
C PHE A 218 0.31 21.17 -1.05
N ALA A 219 1.58 21.41 -0.69
CA ALA A 219 2.72 20.70 -1.25
C ALA A 219 2.60 19.19 -0.97
N THR A 220 2.37 18.82 0.30
CA THR A 220 2.17 17.42 0.69
C THR A 220 0.94 16.80 0.00
N ARG A 221 -0.20 17.51 -0.11
CA ARG A 221 -1.38 17.03 -0.85
C ARG A 221 -1.13 16.85 -2.34
N PHE A 222 -0.34 17.70 -2.97
CA PHE A 222 -0.04 17.58 -4.40
C PHE A 222 0.77 16.33 -4.72
N PHE A 223 1.78 16.01 -3.90
CA PHE A 223 2.66 14.85 -4.12
C PHE A 223 2.03 13.53 -3.68
N VAL A 224 1.27 13.53 -2.58
CA VAL A 224 0.88 12.31 -1.85
C VAL A 224 -0.65 12.21 -1.63
N GLY A 225 -1.37 13.31 -1.78
CA GLY A 225 -2.79 13.38 -1.41
C GLY A 225 -2.99 13.51 0.09
N SER A 226 -4.15 13.04 0.57
CA SER A 226 -4.58 13.25 1.97
C SER A 226 -3.82 12.44 3.00
N SER A 227 -2.97 11.48 2.60
CA SER A 227 -2.29 10.55 3.50
C SER A 227 -1.06 11.13 4.21
N LEU A 228 -0.40 12.15 3.65
CA LEU A 228 0.74 12.85 4.28
C LEU A 228 0.39 14.27 4.75
N SER A 229 -0.70 14.84 4.24
CA SER A 229 -1.16 16.17 4.65
C SER A 229 -1.84 16.11 6.00
N LEU A 230 -1.47 17.03 6.90
CA LEU A 230 -2.04 17.10 8.24
C LEU A 230 -3.54 17.41 8.18
N LEU A 231 -3.95 18.38 7.34
CA LEU A 231 -5.38 18.71 7.16
C LEU A 231 -6.14 17.55 6.50
N GLY A 232 -5.53 16.90 5.52
CA GLY A 232 -6.04 15.69 4.88
C GLY A 232 -6.28 14.56 5.88
N MET A 233 -5.36 14.37 6.82
CA MET A 233 -5.47 13.33 7.84
C MET A 233 -6.47 13.67 8.94
N ILE A 234 -6.58 14.93 9.35
CA ILE A 234 -7.66 15.40 10.24
C ILE A 234 -9.01 15.13 9.59
N ALA A 235 -9.19 15.50 8.32
CA ALA A 235 -10.40 15.22 7.56
C ALA A 235 -10.69 13.71 7.44
N THR A 236 -9.64 12.90 7.26
CA THR A 236 -9.73 11.43 7.18
C THR A 236 -10.19 10.80 8.49
N VAL A 237 -9.71 11.31 9.63
CA VAL A 237 -10.17 10.90 10.96
C VAL A 237 -11.65 11.26 11.14
N LEU A 238 -12.02 12.51 10.86
CA LEU A 238 -13.40 12.99 11.01
C LEU A 238 -14.39 12.24 10.10
N SER A 239 -13.99 11.90 8.88
CA SER A 239 -14.85 11.18 7.94
C SER A 239 -14.81 9.66 8.10
N SER A 240 -13.93 9.12 8.94
CA SER A 240 -13.72 7.67 9.09
C SER A 240 -14.94 6.87 9.55
N PRO A 241 -15.93 7.43 10.30
CA PRO A 241 -17.14 6.70 10.66
C PRO A 241 -18.12 6.47 9.50
N TRP A 242 -18.03 7.26 8.42
CA TRP A 242 -19.01 7.23 7.32
C TRP A 242 -18.55 6.34 6.17
N ARG A 243 -19.52 5.79 5.42
CA ARG A 243 -19.24 5.12 4.14
C ARG A 243 -18.65 6.15 3.17
N PRO A 244 -17.45 5.92 2.59
CA PRO A 244 -16.83 6.86 1.69
C PRO A 244 -17.65 7.02 0.39
N GLU A 245 -17.68 8.24 -0.13
CA GLU A 245 -18.15 8.51 -1.49
C GLU A 245 -16.92 8.64 -2.38
N PHE A 246 -16.75 7.71 -3.33
CA PHE A 246 -15.55 7.66 -4.17
C PHE A 246 -15.63 8.65 -5.35
N LYS A 247 -14.54 9.39 -5.57
CA LYS A 247 -14.38 10.38 -6.66
C LYS A 247 -13.02 10.21 -7.35
N PRO A 248 -12.87 10.69 -8.60
CA PRO A 248 -11.61 10.59 -9.33
C PRO A 248 -10.51 11.45 -8.71
N GLY A 249 -9.33 10.86 -8.56
CA GLY A 249 -8.15 11.48 -7.98
C GLY A 249 -7.45 12.54 -8.86
N PRO A 250 -7.16 12.29 -10.16
CA PRO A 250 -6.37 13.21 -10.98
C PRO A 250 -6.87 14.67 -11.01
N PRO A 251 -8.18 14.95 -11.13
CA PRO A 251 -8.69 16.32 -11.07
C PRO A 251 -8.48 16.99 -9.71
N LYS A 252 -8.44 16.20 -8.62
CA LYS A 252 -8.19 16.69 -7.25
C LYS A 252 -6.71 16.93 -7.00
N GLN A 253 -5.83 16.15 -7.65
CA GLN A 253 -4.40 16.46 -7.68
C GLN A 253 -4.14 17.80 -8.37
N PHE A 254 -4.80 18.06 -9.50
CA PHE A 254 -4.72 19.35 -10.19
C PHE A 254 -5.24 20.51 -9.32
N ALA A 255 -6.37 20.34 -8.63
CA ALA A 255 -6.87 21.34 -7.69
C ALA A 255 -5.87 21.63 -6.56
N SER A 256 -5.18 20.60 -6.07
CA SER A 256 -4.12 20.77 -5.07
C SER A 256 -2.90 21.51 -5.63
N ALA A 257 -2.56 21.29 -6.91
CA ALA A 257 -1.52 22.05 -7.61
C ALA A 257 -1.87 23.55 -7.73
N CYS A 258 -3.12 23.87 -8.07
CA CYS A 258 -3.58 25.26 -8.07
C CYS A 258 -3.47 25.87 -6.67
N GLY A 259 -3.90 25.15 -5.62
CA GLY A 259 -3.77 25.61 -4.25
C GLY A 259 -2.31 25.82 -3.80
N LEU A 260 -1.40 24.95 -4.25
CA LEU A 260 0.05 25.10 -4.05
C LEU A 260 0.57 26.39 -4.69
N MET A 261 0.17 26.70 -5.92
CA MET A 261 0.57 27.95 -6.59
C MET A 261 0.04 29.20 -5.86
N PHE A 262 -1.24 29.19 -5.47
CA PHE A 262 -1.85 30.32 -4.76
C PHE A 262 -1.23 30.53 -3.38
N SER A 263 -1.00 29.46 -2.63
CA SER A 263 -0.34 29.54 -1.32
C SER A 263 1.12 29.99 -1.43
N LEU A 264 1.85 29.57 -2.47
CA LEU A 264 3.22 30.02 -2.73
C LEU A 264 3.27 31.53 -3.00
N VAL A 265 2.40 32.03 -3.88
CA VAL A 265 2.32 33.46 -4.19
C VAL A 265 1.90 34.25 -2.95
N ALA A 266 0.91 33.75 -2.19
CA ALA A 266 0.49 34.38 -0.96
C ALA A 266 1.64 34.50 0.05
N VAL A 267 2.36 33.40 0.32
CA VAL A 267 3.52 33.38 1.22
C VAL A 267 4.59 34.35 0.73
N ALA A 268 4.94 34.34 -0.55
CA ALA A 268 5.91 35.27 -1.11
C ALA A 268 5.52 36.73 -0.88
N CYS A 269 4.23 37.08 -1.01
CA CYS A 269 3.73 38.42 -0.70
C CYS A 269 3.68 38.75 0.80
N TYR A 270 3.35 37.77 1.66
CA TYR A 270 3.29 37.98 3.12
C TYR A 270 4.64 38.37 3.73
N PHE A 271 5.74 37.86 3.17
CA PHE A 271 7.09 38.21 3.59
C PHE A 271 7.67 39.45 2.88
N THR A 272 6.81 40.24 2.21
CA THR A 272 7.15 41.61 1.77
C THR A 272 6.61 42.64 2.77
N ASP A 273 7.03 43.90 2.64
CA ASP A 273 6.56 44.99 3.50
C ASP A 273 5.04 45.25 3.45
N ASN A 274 4.34 44.67 2.46
CA ASN A 274 2.90 44.82 2.29
C ASN A 274 2.18 43.46 2.28
N ALA A 275 1.43 43.17 3.34
CA ALA A 275 0.66 41.93 3.47
C ALA A 275 -0.67 41.90 2.68
N ILE A 276 -1.12 43.03 2.12
CA ILE A 276 -2.42 43.14 1.43
C ILE A 276 -2.50 42.26 0.16
N PRO A 277 -1.49 42.24 -0.74
CA PRO A 277 -1.50 41.34 -1.89
C PRO A 277 -1.56 39.87 -1.50
N GLY A 278 -0.84 39.46 -0.44
CA GLY A 278 -0.88 38.09 0.09
C GLY A 278 -2.27 37.72 0.61
N ALA A 279 -2.90 38.62 1.35
CA ALA A 279 -4.26 38.46 1.83
C ALA A 279 -5.29 38.37 0.69
N ALA A 280 -5.14 39.15 -0.38
CA ALA A 280 -6.03 39.09 -1.54
C ALA A 280 -5.94 37.75 -2.28
N VAL A 281 -4.73 37.21 -2.45
CA VAL A 281 -4.51 35.88 -3.04
C VAL A 281 -5.12 34.78 -2.16
N LEU A 282 -4.90 34.83 -0.84
CA LEU A 282 -5.55 33.91 0.10
C LEU A 282 -7.07 34.04 0.09
N ALA A 283 -7.64 35.22 -0.11
CA ALA A 283 -9.09 35.40 -0.19
C ALA A 283 -9.68 34.66 -1.40
N GLY A 284 -8.99 34.72 -2.55
CA GLY A 284 -9.35 33.92 -3.73
C GLY A 284 -9.28 32.42 -3.46
N LEU A 285 -8.22 31.97 -2.78
CA LEU A 285 -8.06 30.57 -2.36
C LEU A 285 -9.18 30.13 -1.39
N ALA A 286 -9.51 30.97 -0.40
CA ALA A 286 -10.57 30.72 0.56
C ALA A 286 -11.94 30.59 -0.11
N GLY A 287 -12.23 31.43 -1.11
CA GLY A 287 -13.45 31.33 -1.92
C GLY A 287 -13.53 30.02 -2.71
N ALA A 288 -12.47 29.65 -3.42
CA ALA A 288 -12.43 28.39 -4.19
C ALA A 288 -12.54 27.15 -3.28
N ALA A 289 -11.82 27.13 -2.16
CA ALA A 289 -11.88 26.04 -1.18
C ALA A 289 -13.24 25.98 -0.46
N GLY A 290 -13.85 27.13 -0.19
CA GLY A 290 -15.19 27.24 0.39
C GLY A 290 -16.28 26.68 -0.53
N LEU A 291 -16.22 26.95 -1.84
CA LEU A 291 -17.13 26.36 -2.82
C LEU A 291 -17.01 24.83 -2.86
N GLU A 292 -15.80 24.29 -2.72
CA GLU A 292 -15.59 22.84 -2.66
C GLU A 292 -16.12 22.25 -1.35
N GLY A 293 -15.81 22.87 -0.21
CA GLY A 293 -16.24 22.41 1.11
C GLY A 293 -17.75 22.45 1.29
N PHE A 294 -18.33 23.64 1.14
CA PHE A 294 -19.75 23.89 1.42
C PHE A 294 -20.66 23.56 0.23
N GLY A 295 -20.25 23.94 -0.99
CA GLY A 295 -21.06 23.83 -2.20
C GLY A 295 -20.87 22.56 -3.04
N ASN A 296 -19.95 21.66 -2.65
CA ASN A 296 -19.57 20.46 -3.42
C ASN A 296 -19.15 20.80 -4.87
N PHE A 297 -18.58 22.00 -5.07
CA PHE A 297 -18.18 22.51 -6.37
C PHE A 297 -16.69 22.85 -6.36
N CYS A 298 -15.89 22.07 -7.09
CA CYS A 298 -14.44 22.27 -7.15
C CYS A 298 -14.05 23.02 -8.43
N VAL A 299 -13.56 24.26 -8.25
CA VAL A 299 -13.07 25.12 -9.34
C VAL A 299 -11.91 24.46 -10.09
N GLY A 300 -11.00 23.77 -9.38
CA GLY A 300 -9.90 23.03 -10.00
C GLY A 300 -10.38 21.90 -10.92
N CYS A 301 -11.41 21.15 -10.52
CA CYS A 301 -12.00 20.11 -11.37
C CYS A 301 -12.65 20.70 -12.64
N LEU A 302 -13.25 21.90 -12.56
CA LEU A 302 -13.78 22.59 -13.72
C LEU A 302 -12.66 22.93 -14.72
N PHE A 303 -11.58 23.55 -14.26
CA PHE A 303 -10.43 23.87 -15.12
C PHE A 303 -9.76 22.62 -15.70
N TYR A 304 -9.68 21.55 -14.92
CA TYR A 304 -9.19 20.26 -15.40
C TYR A 304 -10.05 19.72 -16.55
N GLN A 305 -11.38 19.80 -16.42
CA GLN A 305 -12.30 19.41 -17.48
C GLN A 305 -12.18 20.31 -18.72
N LEU A 306 -12.01 21.62 -18.54
CA LEU A 306 -11.72 22.55 -19.65
C LEU A 306 -10.39 22.18 -20.34
N GLY A 307 -9.36 21.80 -19.57
CA GLY A 307 -8.08 21.34 -20.12
C GLY A 307 -8.23 20.12 -21.03
N ILE A 308 -9.12 19.18 -20.70
CA ILE A 308 -9.45 18.05 -21.58
C ILE A 308 -10.22 18.52 -22.82
N GLN A 309 -11.17 19.45 -22.65
CA GLN A 309 -11.94 20.01 -23.78
C GLN A 309 -11.04 20.70 -24.81
N PHE A 310 -10.01 21.43 -24.35
CA PHE A 310 -9.04 22.10 -25.22
C PHE A 310 -7.88 21.19 -25.67
N GLY A 311 -7.87 19.91 -25.29
CA GLY A 311 -6.82 18.96 -25.67
C GLY A 311 -5.47 19.18 -24.97
N LEU A 312 -5.43 19.97 -23.89
CA LEU A 312 -4.22 20.19 -23.07
C LEU A 312 -3.93 18.99 -22.14
N ILE A 313 -4.97 18.26 -21.77
CA ILE A 313 -4.89 17.10 -20.88
C ILE A 313 -5.48 15.90 -21.62
N PRO A 314 -4.80 14.74 -21.65
CA PRO A 314 -5.35 13.55 -22.26
C PRO A 314 -6.64 13.08 -21.57
N ASP A 315 -7.58 12.58 -22.36
CA ASP A 315 -8.88 12.06 -21.94
C ASP A 315 -8.80 10.79 -21.08
N HIS A 316 -7.86 9.92 -21.38
CA HIS A 316 -7.69 8.61 -20.74
C HIS A 316 -7.19 8.65 -19.29
N VAL A 317 -6.96 9.84 -18.71
CA VAL A 317 -6.51 9.99 -17.32
C VAL A 317 -7.57 9.48 -16.31
N TYR A 318 -8.84 9.37 -16.71
CA TYR A 318 -9.89 8.78 -15.87
C TYR A 318 -10.00 7.26 -15.95
N ARG A 319 -9.36 6.62 -16.94
CA ARG A 319 -9.59 5.20 -17.27
C ARG A 319 -9.30 4.26 -16.10
N ILE A 320 -8.28 4.58 -15.29
CA ILE A 320 -7.95 3.81 -14.09
C ILE A 320 -9.06 3.94 -13.05
N TYR A 321 -9.56 5.16 -12.80
CA TYR A 321 -10.66 5.39 -11.86
C TYR A 321 -11.94 4.66 -12.30
N THR A 322 -12.37 4.83 -13.54
CA THR A 322 -13.63 4.25 -14.05
C THR A 322 -13.63 2.73 -13.99
N SER A 323 -12.47 2.11 -14.19
CA SER A 323 -12.34 0.64 -14.23
C SER A 323 -12.08 0.03 -12.85
N SER A 324 -11.58 0.80 -11.87
CA SER A 324 -11.28 0.31 -10.53
C SER A 324 -12.29 0.72 -9.46
N ARG A 325 -13.18 1.69 -9.72
CA ARG A 325 -14.14 2.20 -8.75
C ARG A 325 -14.99 1.09 -8.11
N GLN A 326 -15.60 0.24 -8.94
CA GLN A 326 -16.47 -0.85 -8.46
C GLN A 326 -15.70 -1.81 -7.56
N GLU A 327 -14.51 -2.23 -8.00
CA GLU A 327 -13.63 -3.11 -7.25
C GLU A 327 -13.22 -2.52 -5.88
N VAL A 328 -12.97 -1.20 -5.82
CA VAL A 328 -12.67 -0.47 -4.58
C VAL A 328 -13.89 -0.42 -3.66
N GLU A 329 -15.09 -0.21 -4.20
CA GLU A 329 -16.35 -0.25 -3.45
C GLU A 329 -16.61 -1.64 -2.85
N ASP A 330 -16.44 -2.69 -3.64
CA ASP A 330 -16.64 -4.09 -3.21
C ASP A 330 -15.61 -4.51 -2.17
N SER A 331 -14.35 -4.10 -2.33
CA SER A 331 -13.30 -4.30 -1.33
C SER A 331 -13.62 -3.58 -0.01
N TRP A 332 -14.17 -2.37 -0.07
CA TRP A 332 -14.60 -1.64 1.12
C TRP A 332 -15.78 -2.33 1.80
N ASN A 333 -16.78 -2.77 1.03
CA ASN A 333 -17.94 -3.48 1.56
C ASN A 333 -17.51 -4.77 2.28
N TYR A 334 -16.68 -5.59 1.64
CA TYR A 334 -16.21 -6.86 2.20
C TYR A 334 -15.51 -6.70 3.56
N VAL A 335 -14.61 -5.73 3.70
CA VAL A 335 -13.89 -5.48 4.96
C VAL A 335 -14.85 -5.06 6.08
N ASN A 336 -15.97 -4.43 5.74
CA ASN A 336 -16.99 -3.99 6.69
C ASN A 336 -18.12 -5.02 6.92
N THR A 337 -18.18 -6.11 6.16
CA THR A 337 -19.16 -7.18 6.35
C THR A 337 -18.89 -7.91 7.68
N PRO A 338 -19.92 -8.17 8.51
CA PRO A 338 -19.76 -8.99 9.72
C PRO A 338 -19.23 -10.38 9.36
N SER A 339 -18.25 -10.87 10.11
CA SER A 339 -17.76 -12.23 9.94
C SER A 339 -18.79 -13.22 10.51
N HIS A 340 -19.57 -13.83 9.63
CA HIS A 340 -20.45 -14.96 10.00
C HIS A 340 -19.68 -16.28 10.18
N ALA A 341 -18.35 -16.26 10.26
CA ALA A 341 -17.56 -17.46 10.45
C ALA A 341 -17.89 -18.08 11.83
N PRO A 342 -18.38 -19.33 11.90
CA PRO A 342 -18.69 -19.97 13.17
C PRO A 342 -17.46 -20.04 14.08
N ARG A 343 -17.69 -19.98 15.40
CA ARG A 343 -16.61 -20.09 16.39
C ARG A 343 -15.91 -21.44 16.23
N PRO A 344 -14.58 -21.51 16.44
CA PRO A 344 -13.85 -22.76 16.32
C PRO A 344 -14.40 -23.78 17.33
N GLU A 345 -14.81 -24.94 16.84
CA GLU A 345 -15.03 -26.11 17.69
C GLU A 345 -13.68 -26.80 17.88
N SER A 346 -13.24 -26.94 19.13
CA SER A 346 -12.10 -27.81 19.44
C SER A 346 -12.56 -29.25 19.29
N VAL A 347 -12.08 -29.95 18.26
CA VAL A 347 -12.20 -31.40 18.18
C VAL A 347 -11.00 -32.01 18.91
N ASP A 348 -11.26 -33.07 19.68
CA ASP A 348 -10.27 -33.74 20.52
C ASP A 348 -9.02 -34.13 19.72
N THR A 349 -7.86 -33.61 20.13
CA THR A 349 -6.57 -33.84 19.47
C THR A 349 -5.90 -35.06 20.08
N ASP A 350 -6.39 -36.25 19.74
CA ASP A 350 -5.62 -37.48 19.94
C ASP A 350 -4.38 -37.43 19.02
N PRO A 351 -3.15 -37.46 19.54
CA PRO A 351 -1.93 -37.44 18.73
C PRO A 351 -1.79 -38.68 17.83
N THR A 352 -2.58 -39.73 18.03
CA THR A 352 -2.63 -40.91 17.15
C THR A 352 -3.66 -40.79 16.03
N ASN A 353 -4.54 -39.79 16.08
CA ASN A 353 -5.60 -39.60 15.10
C ASN A 353 -5.56 -38.18 14.54
N ALA A 354 -4.65 -37.96 13.58
CA ALA A 354 -4.42 -36.64 12.99
C ALA A 354 -5.62 -36.08 12.19
N ILE A 355 -6.74 -36.81 12.07
CA ILE A 355 -7.97 -36.43 11.36
C ILE A 355 -8.75 -35.29 12.07
N ALA A 356 -8.45 -34.98 13.34
CA ALA A 356 -9.22 -34.04 14.16
C ALA A 356 -8.77 -32.56 14.14
N LEU A 357 -8.09 -32.09 13.08
CA LEU A 357 -7.62 -30.69 13.01
C LEU A 357 -8.51 -29.80 12.13
N LYS A 358 -9.79 -29.57 12.52
CA LYS A 358 -10.56 -28.45 11.93
C LYS A 358 -9.98 -27.12 12.40
N TYR A 359 -9.15 -26.50 11.56
CA TYR A 359 -8.55 -25.20 11.88
C TYR A 359 -9.50 -24.06 11.52
N LYS A 360 -9.42 -22.93 12.26
CA LYS A 360 -10.17 -21.69 11.99
C LYS A 360 -10.11 -21.37 10.49
N ARG A 361 -11.27 -21.26 9.82
CA ARG A 361 -11.44 -20.58 8.53
C ARG A 361 -10.97 -19.13 8.68
N LYS A 362 -9.69 -18.88 8.40
CA LYS A 362 -9.16 -17.53 8.32
C LYS A 362 -9.36 -17.10 6.87
N THR A 363 -10.30 -16.19 6.65
CA THR A 363 -10.35 -15.45 5.39
C THR A 363 -8.99 -14.82 5.16
N ASP A 364 -8.52 -14.79 3.90
CA ASP A 364 -7.20 -14.21 3.59
C ASP A 364 -7.16 -12.71 3.83
N GLU A 365 -8.34 -12.09 3.95
CA GLU A 365 -8.53 -10.71 4.32
C GLU A 365 -9.32 -10.61 5.61
N TRP A 366 -8.84 -9.76 6.51
CA TRP A 366 -9.44 -9.54 7.82
C TRP A 366 -10.66 -8.64 7.71
N THR A 367 -11.70 -9.01 8.44
CA THR A 367 -12.91 -8.21 8.58
C THR A 367 -12.80 -7.30 9.80
N LYS A 368 -13.73 -6.35 9.92
CA LYS A 368 -13.83 -5.46 11.09
C LYS A 368 -13.94 -6.20 12.42
N ASP A 369 -14.45 -7.43 12.42
CA ASP A 369 -14.65 -8.25 13.62
C ASP A 369 -13.37 -8.91 14.15
N ASP A 370 -12.30 -8.96 13.35
CA ASP A 370 -11.00 -9.47 13.80
C ASP A 370 -10.23 -8.47 14.68
N PHE A 371 -10.71 -7.23 14.80
CA PHE A 371 -10.14 -6.21 15.66
C PHE A 371 -10.22 -6.61 17.14
N HIS A 372 -9.07 -6.65 17.82
CA HIS A 372 -9.03 -6.91 19.25
C HIS A 372 -7.82 -6.24 19.90
N LEU A 373 -8.08 -5.25 20.75
CA LEU A 373 -7.09 -4.40 21.41
C LEU A 373 -6.01 -5.20 22.16
N ILE A 374 -6.39 -6.12 23.04
CA ILE A 374 -5.42 -6.88 23.85
C ILE A 374 -4.79 -8.04 23.07
N ARG A 375 -5.62 -8.88 22.43
CA ARG A 375 -5.19 -10.14 21.78
C ARG A 375 -4.24 -9.93 20.60
N ASN A 376 -4.35 -8.81 19.90
CA ASN A 376 -3.60 -8.52 18.67
C ASN A 376 -2.66 -7.32 18.80
N MET A 377 -2.52 -6.73 20.00
CA MET A 377 -1.41 -5.81 20.28
C MET A 377 -0.09 -6.49 19.92
N GLN A 378 0.89 -5.73 19.44
CA GLN A 378 2.25 -6.22 19.15
C GLN A 378 3.27 -5.41 19.93
N VAL A 379 4.44 -5.99 20.20
CA VAL A 379 5.53 -5.30 20.91
C VAL A 379 6.10 -4.13 20.09
N SER A 380 6.05 -4.20 18.77
CA SER A 380 6.43 -3.10 17.87
C SER A 380 5.58 -1.84 18.06
N TYR A 381 4.39 -1.93 18.66
CA TYR A 381 3.51 -0.78 18.85
C TYR A 381 4.09 0.22 19.87
N PHE A 382 5.02 -0.23 20.73
CA PHE A 382 5.80 0.65 21.60
C PHE A 382 6.70 1.63 20.82
N GLY A 383 6.83 1.48 19.50
CA GLY A 383 7.44 2.51 18.66
C GLY A 383 6.75 3.87 18.77
N MET A 384 5.44 3.89 19.03
CA MET A 384 4.68 5.14 19.19
C MET A 384 5.14 5.96 20.41
N PRO A 385 5.13 5.43 21.65
CA PRO A 385 5.67 6.17 22.79
C PRO A 385 7.19 6.42 22.68
N LEU A 386 7.94 5.55 22.00
CA LEU A 386 9.36 5.80 21.71
C LEU A 386 9.56 7.06 20.87
N ALA A 387 8.81 7.21 19.77
CA ALA A 387 8.88 8.40 18.91
C ALA A 387 8.47 9.66 19.69
N LEU A 388 7.38 9.62 20.45
CA LEU A 388 6.96 10.77 21.27
C LEU A 388 8.01 11.17 22.32
N ALA A 389 8.68 10.20 22.94
CA ALA A 389 9.82 10.47 23.84
C ALA A 389 11.03 11.03 23.08
N GLY A 390 11.29 10.55 21.86
CA GLY A 390 12.31 11.09 20.95
C GLY A 390 12.03 12.55 20.56
N LEU A 391 10.78 12.86 20.17
CA LEU A 391 10.34 14.21 19.85
C LEU A 391 10.47 15.14 21.06
N ALA A 392 10.03 14.70 22.24
CA ALA A 392 10.24 15.45 23.48
C ALA A 392 11.73 15.70 23.75
N THR A 393 12.59 14.71 23.50
CA THR A 393 14.04 14.83 23.65
C THR A 393 14.62 15.88 22.68
N ALA A 394 14.16 15.89 21.42
CA ALA A 394 14.56 16.89 20.45
C ALA A 394 14.16 18.31 20.87
N PHE A 395 12.93 18.50 21.38
CA PHE A 395 12.47 19.79 21.88
C PHE A 395 13.19 20.23 23.15
N LYS A 396 13.53 19.31 24.06
CA LYS A 396 14.33 19.62 25.26
C LYS A 396 15.74 20.09 24.90
N ILE A 397 16.37 19.44 23.90
CA ILE A 397 17.68 19.87 23.40
C ILE A 397 17.59 21.22 22.66
N ALA A 398 16.48 21.47 21.96
CA ALA A 398 16.25 22.73 21.25
C ALA A 398 15.89 23.91 22.16
N SER A 399 15.28 23.67 23.32
CA SER A 399 14.87 24.72 24.24
C SER A 399 16.07 25.33 24.96
N ASP A 400 16.68 24.64 25.93
CA ASP A 400 17.76 25.19 26.76
C ASP A 400 18.76 24.15 27.34
N TRP A 401 18.68 22.85 26.98
CA TRP A 401 19.51 21.79 27.59
C TRP A 401 21.02 22.09 27.62
N THR A 402 21.53 22.86 26.67
CA THR A 402 22.95 23.15 26.54
C THR A 402 23.48 24.22 27.50
N ILE A 403 22.63 25.01 28.18
CA ILE A 403 23.07 26.22 28.89
C ILE A 403 23.52 25.95 30.35
N ASP A 404 22.87 25.03 31.08
CA ASP A 404 23.17 24.84 32.51
C ASP A 404 23.68 23.43 32.91
N ASN A 405 23.35 22.37 32.16
CA ASN A 405 23.57 20.98 32.62
C ASN A 405 24.88 20.31 32.18
N ILE A 406 25.61 20.87 31.22
CA ILE A 406 26.88 20.30 30.75
C ILE A 406 28.07 20.80 31.60
N GLY A 407 27.81 21.57 32.68
CA GLY A 407 28.88 22.05 33.57
C GLY A 407 29.75 23.15 32.96
N ALA A 408 29.38 23.67 31.78
CA ALA A 408 29.98 24.86 31.20
C ALA A 408 29.52 26.10 31.99
N ARG A 409 30.03 26.26 33.22
CA ARG A 409 30.04 27.57 33.89
C ARG A 409 30.64 28.55 32.90
N ARG A 410 29.82 29.45 32.34
CA ARG A 410 30.18 30.63 31.51
C ARG A 410 31.69 30.86 31.40
N THR A 411 32.38 30.11 30.55
CA THR A 411 33.69 30.55 30.09
C THR A 411 33.44 31.38 28.84
N PRO A 412 33.91 32.64 28.78
CA PRO A 412 33.64 33.55 27.67
C PRO A 412 34.24 33.10 26.32
N SER A 413 34.90 31.94 26.25
CA SER A 413 35.58 31.39 25.09
C SER A 413 34.68 30.63 24.10
N HIS A 414 33.51 30.12 24.52
CA HIS A 414 32.62 29.33 23.64
C HIS A 414 31.14 29.71 23.78
N PRO A 415 30.56 30.51 22.85
CA PRO A 415 29.14 30.83 22.85
C PRO A 415 28.30 29.59 22.50
N ILE A 416 27.26 29.34 23.31
CA ILE A 416 26.24 28.30 23.05
C ILE A 416 25.00 28.99 22.48
N PHE A 417 24.42 28.43 21.41
CA PHE A 417 23.31 29.02 20.67
C PHE A 417 22.02 28.21 20.86
N SER A 418 21.04 28.69 21.62
CA SER A 418 19.76 28.00 21.73
C SER A 418 18.80 28.39 20.59
N LEU A 419 17.91 27.46 20.20
CA LEU A 419 16.81 27.75 19.27
C LEU A 419 15.70 28.56 19.96
N GLN A 420 15.74 28.73 21.29
CA GLN A 420 14.75 29.47 22.09
C GLN A 420 13.32 28.94 21.90
N VAL A 421 13.18 27.62 21.76
CA VAL A 421 11.87 26.97 21.66
C VAL A 421 11.24 26.89 23.06
N PRO A 422 9.93 27.20 23.25
CA PRO A 422 9.32 27.15 24.57
C PRO A 422 9.38 25.75 25.23
N ASP A 423 9.79 25.70 26.50
CA ASP A 423 9.88 24.47 27.29
C ASP A 423 8.56 23.69 27.41
N ALA A 424 7.44 24.40 27.34
CA ALA A 424 6.09 23.82 27.35
C ALA A 424 5.92 22.74 26.27
N TRP A 425 6.63 22.83 25.13
CA TRP A 425 6.54 21.84 24.06
C TRP A 425 7.12 20.49 24.47
N TYR A 426 8.36 20.45 24.99
CA TYR A 426 8.95 19.16 25.39
C TYR A 426 8.17 18.54 26.55
N ALA A 427 7.72 19.35 27.51
CA ALA A 427 6.92 18.88 28.64
C ALA A 427 5.60 18.25 28.16
N THR A 428 4.92 18.89 27.21
CA THR A 428 3.67 18.38 26.62
C THR A 428 3.89 17.04 25.92
N PHE A 429 4.90 16.94 25.06
CA PHE A 429 5.20 15.69 24.35
C PHE A 429 5.64 14.57 25.31
N ALA A 430 6.42 14.90 26.35
CA ALA A 430 6.84 13.94 27.36
C ALA A 430 5.64 13.38 28.14
N VAL A 431 4.71 14.23 28.59
CA VAL A 431 3.50 13.80 29.31
C VAL A 431 2.61 12.94 28.42
N VAL A 432 2.35 13.37 27.18
CA VAL A 432 1.53 12.61 26.23
C VAL A 432 2.18 11.25 25.94
N GLY A 433 3.48 11.23 25.69
CA GLY A 433 4.26 10.00 25.50
C GLY A 433 4.18 9.07 26.72
N ALA A 434 4.33 9.59 27.93
CA ALA A 434 4.30 8.82 29.17
C ALA A 434 2.92 8.19 29.44
N VAL A 435 1.84 8.94 29.19
CA VAL A 435 0.47 8.42 29.29
C VAL A 435 0.24 7.28 28.29
N ILE A 436 0.65 7.46 27.04
CA ILE A 436 0.52 6.41 26.01
C ILE A 436 1.36 5.19 26.36
N TYR A 437 2.59 5.39 26.84
CA TYR A 437 3.48 4.33 27.29
C TYR A 437 2.85 3.51 28.42
N ALA A 438 2.30 4.17 29.44
CA ALA A 438 1.62 3.51 30.55
C ALA A 438 0.39 2.70 30.09
N VAL A 439 -0.44 3.27 29.20
CA VAL A 439 -1.58 2.56 28.61
C VAL A 439 -1.11 1.31 27.84
N MET A 440 -0.06 1.44 27.03
CA MET A 440 0.50 0.31 26.28
C MET A 440 1.09 -0.75 27.20
N LEU A 441 1.80 -0.38 28.26
CA LEU A 441 2.30 -1.33 29.26
C LEU A 441 1.17 -2.11 29.92
N ILE A 442 0.07 -1.45 30.30
CA ILE A 442 -1.10 -2.11 30.89
C ILE A 442 -1.72 -3.09 29.89
N LEU A 443 -1.95 -2.66 28.64
CA LEU A 443 -2.54 -3.50 27.60
C LEU A 443 -1.66 -4.72 27.30
N TYR A 444 -0.34 -4.53 27.17
CA TYR A 444 0.60 -5.61 26.93
C TYR A 444 0.74 -6.52 28.15
N GLY A 445 0.69 -5.98 29.37
CA GLY A 445 0.67 -6.75 30.61
C GLY A 445 -0.55 -7.66 30.71
N ILE A 446 -1.75 -7.15 30.37
CA ILE A 446 -2.96 -7.98 30.29
C ILE A 446 -2.81 -9.06 29.20
N ARG A 447 -2.19 -8.73 28.06
CA ARG A 447 -1.91 -9.70 27.00
C ARG A 447 -0.94 -10.78 27.48
N PHE A 448 0.11 -10.41 28.22
CA PHE A 448 1.07 -11.33 28.79
C PHE A 448 0.38 -12.32 29.74
N VAL A 449 -0.54 -11.86 30.59
CA VAL A 449 -1.30 -12.73 31.51
C VAL A 449 -2.34 -13.60 30.79
N LYS A 450 -3.16 -13.02 29.90
CA LYS A 450 -4.28 -13.74 29.25
C LYS A 450 -3.87 -14.56 28.02
N TYR A 451 -2.82 -14.17 27.33
CA TYR A 451 -2.38 -14.74 26.05
C TYR A 451 -0.88 -15.05 26.05
N THR A 452 -0.38 -15.65 27.14
CA THR A 452 1.03 -16.03 27.34
C THR A 452 1.66 -16.68 26.10
N HIS A 453 0.97 -17.66 25.47
CA HIS A 453 1.47 -18.35 24.28
C HIS A 453 1.76 -17.39 23.10
N LYS A 454 0.98 -16.32 22.93
CA LYS A 454 1.19 -15.33 21.87
C LYS A 454 2.39 -14.44 22.15
N CYS A 455 2.60 -14.07 23.41
CA CYS A 455 3.79 -13.32 23.82
C CYS A 455 5.05 -14.18 23.64
N LYS A 456 4.99 -15.47 23.97
CA LYS A 456 6.07 -16.41 23.70
C LYS A 456 6.34 -16.55 22.19
N THR A 457 5.31 -16.71 21.36
CA THR A 457 5.48 -16.74 19.89
C THR A 457 6.12 -15.46 19.36
N GLU A 458 5.81 -14.30 19.95
CA GLU A 458 6.42 -13.03 19.56
C GLU A 458 7.87 -12.90 20.03
N TRP A 459 8.18 -13.38 21.24
CA TRP A 459 9.53 -13.48 21.78
C TRP A 459 10.41 -14.40 20.94
N ASP A 460 9.89 -15.55 20.51
CA ASP A 460 10.62 -16.54 19.71
C ASP A 460 10.74 -16.14 18.23
N CYS A 461 9.97 -15.13 17.78
CA CYS A 461 9.97 -14.70 16.38
C CYS A 461 11.18 -13.81 16.06
N PRO A 462 12.08 -14.20 15.14
CA PRO A 462 13.27 -13.41 14.81
C PRO A 462 12.93 -12.03 14.24
N LEU A 463 11.78 -11.89 13.57
CA LEU A 463 11.33 -10.61 12.99
C LEU A 463 10.88 -9.58 14.02
N ARG A 464 10.36 -10.03 15.17
CA ARG A 464 9.70 -9.16 16.17
C ARG A 464 10.45 -9.08 17.49
N SER A 465 11.22 -10.10 17.82
CA SER A 465 11.92 -10.16 19.09
C SER A 465 12.89 -8.97 19.35
N PRO A 466 13.53 -8.34 18.33
CA PRO A 466 14.35 -7.15 18.60
C PRO A 466 13.55 -5.95 19.12
N SER A 467 12.25 -5.88 18.79
CA SER A 467 11.38 -4.78 19.22
C SER A 467 11.08 -4.80 20.73
N PHE A 468 11.41 -5.86 21.48
CA PHE A 468 11.34 -5.83 22.95
C PHE A 468 12.28 -4.78 23.55
N GLY A 469 13.40 -4.46 22.88
CA GLY A 469 14.30 -3.39 23.30
C GLY A 469 13.65 -2.02 23.34
N ILE A 470 12.63 -1.78 22.52
CA ILE A 470 11.91 -0.49 22.44
C ILE A 470 11.34 -0.11 23.82
N ILE A 471 10.75 -1.07 24.54
CA ILE A 471 10.13 -0.82 25.85
C ILE A 471 11.13 -0.19 26.83
N THR A 472 12.34 -0.75 26.90
CA THR A 472 13.41 -0.29 27.77
C THR A 472 14.04 1.02 27.27
N ILE A 473 14.18 1.21 25.96
CA ILE A 473 14.73 2.45 25.39
C ILE A 473 13.81 3.63 25.71
N THR A 474 12.50 3.46 25.54
CA THR A 474 11.52 4.48 25.89
C THR A 474 11.61 4.88 27.37
N LEU A 475 11.81 3.91 28.27
CA LEU A 475 11.96 4.19 29.70
C LEU A 475 13.25 4.96 30.02
N MET A 476 14.35 4.68 29.32
CA MET A 476 15.60 5.46 29.44
C MET A 476 15.42 6.90 28.96
N LEU A 477 14.72 7.13 27.85
CA LEU A 477 14.41 8.48 27.38
C LEU A 477 13.53 9.24 28.39
N PHE A 478 12.56 8.59 29.02
CA PHE A 478 11.80 9.23 30.11
C PHE A 478 12.67 9.56 31.32
N SER A 479 13.67 8.73 31.66
CA SER A 479 14.66 9.08 32.68
C SER A 479 15.38 10.39 32.32
N PHE A 480 15.85 10.55 31.07
CA PHE A 480 16.46 11.79 30.60
C PHE A 480 15.49 12.97 30.61
N LEU A 481 14.25 12.76 30.16
CA LEU A 481 13.24 13.82 30.11
C LEU A 481 12.87 14.31 31.50
N MET A 482 12.74 13.42 32.49
CA MET A 482 12.40 13.76 33.87
C MET A 482 13.52 14.50 34.60
N TYR A 483 14.78 14.17 34.30
CA TYR A 483 15.93 14.84 34.90
C TYR A 483 15.91 16.34 34.61
N ASP A 484 16.03 17.18 35.64
CA ASP A 484 16.06 18.65 35.55
C ASP A 484 14.81 19.34 34.96
N SER A 485 13.68 18.64 34.84
CA SER A 485 12.48 19.13 34.11
C SER A 485 11.32 19.66 34.97
N ILE A 486 11.45 19.65 36.29
CA ILE A 486 10.34 20.00 37.19
C ILE A 486 10.81 20.97 38.29
N GLU A 487 11.42 22.09 37.90
CA GLU A 487 11.38 23.31 38.73
C GLU A 487 9.99 23.98 38.69
N TYR A 488 9.12 23.59 37.74
CA TYR A 488 8.01 24.46 37.32
C TYR A 488 6.71 24.39 38.14
N ASN A 489 6.58 23.60 39.21
CA ASN A 489 5.29 23.51 39.92
C ASN A 489 5.31 23.21 41.44
N GLY A 490 6.47 23.09 42.11
CA GLY A 490 6.53 22.87 43.57
C GLY A 490 5.76 21.64 44.09
N LEU A 491 5.36 20.72 43.21
CA LEU A 491 4.50 19.56 43.50
C LEU A 491 5.29 18.36 44.01
N PHE A 492 6.61 18.33 43.78
CA PHE A 492 7.54 17.31 44.25
C PHE A 492 8.89 17.96 44.59
N ASP A 493 9.57 17.44 45.61
CA ASP A 493 10.93 17.84 45.99
C ASP A 493 11.94 17.42 44.91
N GLU A 494 12.92 18.28 44.59
CA GLU A 494 13.93 18.07 43.53
C GLU A 494 14.69 16.75 43.68
N GLY A 495 14.96 16.35 44.93
CA GLY A 495 15.60 15.08 45.24
C GLY A 495 14.74 13.87 44.87
N THR A 496 13.41 13.98 44.95
CA THR A 496 12.49 12.86 44.69
C THR A 496 12.44 12.54 43.19
N ILE A 497 12.31 13.54 42.33
CA ILE A 497 12.22 13.35 40.86
C ILE A 497 13.53 12.81 40.30
N THR A 498 14.66 13.34 40.76
CA THR A 498 15.99 12.85 40.39
C THR A 498 16.17 11.38 40.75
N ASN A 499 15.68 10.95 41.92
CA ASN A 499 15.71 9.55 42.33
C ASN A 499 14.80 8.67 41.46
N VAL A 500 13.60 9.15 41.08
CA VAL A 500 12.72 8.41 40.15
C VAL A 500 13.38 8.23 38.79
N ALA A 501 14.04 9.27 38.25
CA ALA A 501 14.79 9.17 37.00
C ALA A 501 15.88 8.09 37.10
N ARG A 502 16.70 8.10 38.17
CA ARG A 502 17.72 7.06 38.42
C ARG A 502 17.13 5.64 38.47
N VAL A 503 16.00 5.47 39.14
CA VAL A 503 15.30 4.18 39.22
C VAL A 503 14.86 3.72 37.83
N PHE A 504 14.29 4.61 37.02
CA PHE A 504 13.89 4.29 35.65
C PHE A 504 15.10 3.89 34.80
N PHE A 505 16.20 4.62 34.91
CA PHE A 505 17.44 4.28 34.21
C PHE A 505 17.94 2.88 34.58
N TRP A 506 18.06 2.55 35.87
CA TRP A 506 18.62 1.25 36.29
C TRP A 506 17.72 0.08 35.93
N ILE A 507 16.40 0.22 36.10
CA ILE A 507 15.44 -0.80 35.66
C ILE A 507 15.58 -1.02 34.15
N ALA A 508 15.63 0.07 33.38
CA ALA A 508 15.65 0.00 31.93
C ALA A 508 16.98 -0.55 31.38
N SER A 509 18.10 0.01 31.78
CA SER A 509 19.44 -0.31 31.26
C SER A 509 19.84 -1.76 31.58
N VAL A 510 19.63 -2.22 32.82
CA VAL A 510 19.93 -3.61 33.22
C VAL A 510 19.06 -4.58 32.44
N THR A 511 17.75 -4.31 32.34
CA THR A 511 16.82 -5.14 31.56
C THR A 511 17.21 -5.14 30.09
N HIS A 512 17.64 -4.01 29.53
CA HIS A 512 18.05 -3.90 28.14
C HIS A 512 19.29 -4.77 27.85
N VAL A 513 20.31 -4.72 28.71
CA VAL A 513 21.49 -5.59 28.60
C VAL A 513 21.09 -7.07 28.62
N LEU A 514 20.22 -7.47 29.55
CA LEU A 514 19.77 -8.86 29.66
C LEU A 514 19.02 -9.33 28.40
N ILE A 515 18.11 -8.51 27.87
CA ILE A 515 17.39 -8.83 26.62
C ILE A 515 18.37 -8.89 25.45
N THR A 516 19.29 -7.95 25.34
CA THR A 516 20.31 -7.92 24.28
C THR A 516 21.17 -9.17 24.32
N VAL A 517 21.71 -9.56 25.48
CA VAL A 517 22.51 -10.80 25.61
C VAL A 517 21.68 -12.04 25.26
N ALA A 518 20.46 -12.15 25.79
CA ALA A 518 19.60 -13.30 25.53
C ALA A 518 19.26 -13.45 24.04
N LYS A 519 18.79 -12.36 23.41
CA LYS A 519 18.29 -12.42 22.03
C LYS A 519 19.39 -12.44 20.99
N PHE A 520 20.47 -11.71 21.22
CA PHE A 520 21.60 -11.74 20.31
C PHE A 520 22.37 -13.05 20.43
N GLY A 521 22.44 -13.64 21.63
CA GLY A 521 22.94 -14.99 21.85
C GLY A 521 22.12 -16.04 21.10
N GLU A 522 20.78 -15.98 21.17
CA GLU A 522 19.90 -16.81 20.36
C GLU A 522 20.13 -16.60 18.86
N TRP A 523 20.21 -15.34 18.40
CA TRP A 523 20.43 -15.00 17.00
C TRP A 523 21.71 -15.61 16.42
N ILE A 524 22.80 -15.57 17.19
CA ILE A 524 24.09 -16.19 16.82
C ILE A 524 24.02 -17.73 16.88
N GLY A 525 23.25 -18.27 17.83
CA GLY A 525 23.13 -19.72 18.04
C GLY A 525 22.29 -20.47 17.00
N TYR A 526 21.32 -19.80 16.36
CA TYR A 526 20.43 -20.42 15.36
C TYR A 526 20.98 -20.30 13.93
N ARG A 527 20.77 -21.34 13.11
CA ARG A 527 20.95 -21.26 11.64
C ARG A 527 19.80 -20.45 11.03
N LEU A 528 19.93 -19.13 11.02
CA LEU A 528 18.93 -18.25 10.45
C LEU A 528 19.12 -18.12 8.94
N GLU A 529 18.01 -18.25 8.21
CA GLU A 529 17.96 -17.90 6.79
C GLU A 529 18.25 -16.41 6.57
N LEU A 530 18.77 -16.06 5.39
CA LEU A 530 19.07 -14.67 5.02
C LEU A 530 17.86 -13.75 5.22
N GLU A 531 16.63 -14.27 5.08
CA GLU A 531 15.37 -13.53 5.26
C GLU A 531 15.18 -12.96 6.67
N HIS A 532 15.75 -13.58 7.70
CA HIS A 532 15.67 -13.11 9.10
C HIS A 532 16.65 -11.98 9.44
N VAL A 533 17.57 -11.64 8.53
CA VAL A 533 18.49 -10.50 8.72
C VAL A 533 17.75 -9.21 8.37
N HIS A 534 17.57 -8.28 9.30
CA HIS A 534 16.91 -7.00 9.00
C HIS A 534 17.36 -5.91 9.97
N PRO A 535 17.18 -4.62 9.60
CA PRO A 535 17.63 -3.50 10.40
C PRO A 535 17.11 -3.48 11.85
N SER A 536 15.94 -4.07 12.15
CA SER A 536 15.44 -4.12 13.53
C SER A 536 16.38 -4.82 14.52
N TRP A 537 17.29 -5.69 14.07
CA TRP A 537 18.31 -6.28 14.96
C TRP A 537 19.27 -5.25 15.56
N ILE A 538 19.35 -4.04 14.98
CA ILE A 538 20.14 -2.92 15.49
C ILE A 538 19.53 -2.35 16.78
N ILE A 539 18.21 -2.48 17.00
CA ILE A 539 17.49 -1.90 18.15
C ILE A 539 18.10 -2.35 19.48
N LEU A 540 18.45 -3.63 19.62
CA LEU A 540 18.97 -4.20 20.86
C LEU A 540 20.38 -3.70 21.22
N PRO A 541 21.42 -3.88 20.37
CA PRO A 541 22.74 -3.40 20.71
C PRO A 541 22.87 -1.87 20.66
N VAL A 542 22.21 -1.19 19.72
CA VAL A 542 22.30 0.28 19.60
C VAL A 542 21.38 1.00 20.59
N GLY A 543 20.37 0.33 21.14
CA GLY A 543 19.62 0.86 22.27
C GLY A 543 20.48 1.15 23.50
N LEU A 544 21.64 0.49 23.65
CA LEU A 544 22.63 0.79 24.69
C LEU A 544 23.28 2.17 24.50
N VAL A 545 23.27 2.76 23.31
CA VAL A 545 23.72 4.15 23.12
C VAL A 545 22.83 5.12 23.90
N VAL A 546 21.53 4.85 24.01
CA VAL A 546 20.63 5.67 24.82
C VAL A 546 20.97 5.53 26.30
N ALA A 547 21.38 4.34 26.75
CA ALA A 547 21.91 4.15 28.09
C ALA A 547 23.20 4.96 28.32
N ALA A 548 24.10 4.98 27.34
CA ALA A 548 25.32 5.79 27.38
C ALA A 548 25.02 7.28 27.49
N PHE A 549 24.11 7.79 26.65
CA PHE A 549 23.65 9.18 26.69
C PHE A 549 23.01 9.55 28.04
N CYS A 550 22.18 8.67 28.61
CA CYS A 550 21.59 8.93 29.93
C CYS A 550 22.65 8.87 31.04
N ALA A 551 23.58 7.91 30.99
CA ALA A 551 24.66 7.74 31.97
C ALA A 551 25.64 8.92 32.00
N SER A 552 25.89 9.57 30.86
CA SER A 552 26.73 10.76 30.81
C SER A 552 26.01 12.05 31.22
N THR A 553 24.67 12.03 31.32
CA THR A 553 23.86 13.23 31.64
C THR A 553 23.26 13.22 33.05
N ILE A 554 22.93 12.05 33.57
CA ILE A 554 22.29 11.89 34.89
C ILE A 554 23.30 11.30 35.87
N PRO A 555 23.45 11.86 37.08
CA PRO A 555 24.29 11.28 38.11
C PRO A 555 23.68 9.96 38.62
N MET A 556 24.25 8.81 38.23
CA MET A 556 23.65 7.49 38.51
C MET A 556 23.91 6.96 39.91
N PHE A 557 24.96 7.43 40.56
CA PHE A 557 25.38 7.03 41.90
C PHE A 557 25.24 8.19 42.89
N GLU A 558 24.88 7.88 44.13
CA GLU A 558 24.75 8.86 45.20
C GLU A 558 26.13 9.41 45.61
N LEU A 559 26.25 10.72 45.79
CA LEU A 559 27.51 11.38 46.17
C LEU A 559 27.86 11.07 47.64
N THR A 560 28.74 10.09 47.87
CA THR A 560 29.35 9.90 49.19
C THR A 560 30.51 10.87 49.37
N VAL A 561 30.34 11.85 50.27
CA VAL A 561 31.34 12.91 50.57
C VAL A 561 32.49 12.40 51.48
N GLU A 562 32.60 11.10 51.73
CA GLU A 562 33.64 10.57 52.60
C GLU A 562 34.98 10.36 51.86
N VAL A 563 35.90 11.29 52.11
CA VAL A 563 37.36 11.10 52.07
C VAL A 563 37.94 10.71 50.69
N GLY A 564 37.92 11.67 49.78
CA GLY A 564 39.15 12.09 49.07
C GLY A 564 39.77 11.21 47.99
N THR A 565 39.15 10.15 47.43
CA THR A 565 39.81 9.41 46.32
C THR A 565 38.96 8.82 45.18
N VAL A 566 37.63 8.99 45.12
CA VAL A 566 36.88 8.62 43.90
C VAL A 566 35.78 9.65 43.62
N ASN A 567 35.95 10.45 42.57
CA ASN A 567 34.86 11.26 42.04
C ASN A 567 33.87 10.31 41.34
N ASN A 568 32.65 10.15 41.87
CA ASN A 568 31.59 9.32 41.25
C ASN A 568 31.28 9.69 39.78
N LEU A 569 31.75 10.85 39.33
CA LEU A 569 31.65 11.33 37.97
C LEU A 569 32.54 10.56 36.98
N ASP A 570 33.71 10.08 37.42
CA ASP A 570 34.56 9.17 36.63
C ASP A 570 33.81 7.86 36.38
N THR A 571 33.06 7.37 37.38
CA THR A 571 32.27 6.14 37.27
C THR A 571 31.12 6.27 36.28
N ASN A 572 30.44 7.42 36.22
CA ASN A 572 29.38 7.67 35.24
C ASN A 572 29.93 7.71 33.80
N VAL A 573 31.06 8.40 33.58
CA VAL A 573 31.71 8.46 32.28
C VAL A 573 32.20 7.07 31.84
N LEU A 574 32.80 6.29 32.75
CA LEU A 574 33.21 4.90 32.46
C LEU A 574 32.02 3.99 32.12
N LEU A 575 30.91 4.12 32.86
CA LEU A 575 29.68 3.38 32.58
C LEU A 575 29.11 3.76 31.20
N ALA A 576 29.09 5.06 30.88
CA ALA A 576 28.65 5.55 29.59
C ALA A 576 29.54 5.04 28.45
N GLN A 577 30.87 5.07 28.63
CA GLN A 577 31.84 4.53 27.68
C GLN A 577 31.65 3.02 27.46
N PHE A 578 31.41 2.25 28.52
CA PHE A 578 31.14 0.81 28.40
C PHE A 578 29.94 0.53 27.47
N PHE A 579 28.81 1.20 27.71
CA PHE A 579 27.64 1.06 26.85
C PHE A 579 27.90 1.55 25.42
N TYR A 580 28.57 2.69 25.29
CA TYR A 580 28.89 3.31 23.99
C TYR A 580 29.79 2.42 23.14
N SER A 581 30.89 1.90 23.67
CA SER A 581 31.87 1.11 22.91
C SER A 581 31.26 -0.16 22.30
N PHE A 582 30.46 -0.89 23.07
CA PHE A 582 29.78 -2.07 22.56
C PHE A 582 28.76 -1.71 21.47
N ALA A 583 27.94 -0.70 21.73
CA ALA A 583 26.90 -0.28 20.81
C ALA A 583 27.46 0.26 19.48
N TYR A 584 28.55 1.02 19.53
CA TYR A 584 29.24 1.56 18.36
C TYR A 584 29.80 0.46 17.45
N LEU A 585 30.48 -0.54 18.03
CA LEU A 585 31.02 -1.68 17.28
C LEU A 585 29.91 -2.52 16.62
N MET A 586 28.83 -2.75 17.37
CA MET A 586 27.67 -3.49 16.88
C MET A 586 26.91 -2.73 15.79
N TRP A 587 26.80 -1.41 15.90
CA TRP A 587 26.21 -0.57 14.85
C TRP A 587 26.95 -0.74 13.53
N ILE A 588 28.27 -0.57 13.49
CA ILE A 588 29.06 -0.70 12.26
C ILE A 588 28.86 -2.09 11.63
N THR A 589 28.95 -3.14 12.44
CA THR A 589 28.85 -4.52 11.96
C THR A 589 27.44 -4.82 11.40
N LEU A 590 26.40 -4.48 12.15
CA LEU A 590 25.02 -4.75 11.73
C LEU A 590 24.56 -3.83 10.60
N PHE A 591 25.03 -2.58 10.56
CA PHE A 591 24.78 -1.70 9.43
C PHE A 591 25.33 -2.31 8.15
N ILE A 592 26.58 -2.77 8.12
CA ILE A 592 27.18 -3.39 6.93
C ILE A 592 26.38 -4.62 6.49
N ILE A 593 26.05 -5.52 7.41
CA ILE A 593 25.31 -6.77 7.11
C ILE A 593 23.91 -6.45 6.55
N THR A 594 23.17 -5.58 7.24
CA THR A 594 21.79 -5.25 6.86
C THR A 594 21.75 -4.39 5.60
N PHE A 595 22.68 -3.46 5.43
CA PHE A 595 22.83 -2.65 4.22
C PHE A 595 23.13 -3.52 3.01
N PHE A 596 24.13 -4.40 3.11
CA PHE A 596 24.46 -5.33 2.03
C PHE A 596 23.25 -6.18 1.65
N LYS A 597 22.52 -6.72 2.64
CA LYS A 597 21.29 -7.47 2.36
C LYS A 597 20.25 -6.62 1.64
N VAL A 598 19.90 -5.45 2.16
CA VAL A 598 18.81 -4.64 1.58
C VAL A 598 19.16 -4.16 0.17
N VAL A 599 20.43 -3.87 -0.11
CA VAL A 599 20.90 -3.46 -1.45
C VAL A 599 20.95 -4.63 -2.43
N THR A 600 21.28 -5.84 -1.97
CA THR A 600 21.43 -7.02 -2.86
C THR A 600 20.17 -7.86 -3.00
N SER A 601 19.28 -7.85 -2.00
CA SER A 601 18.03 -8.60 -2.00
C SER A 601 16.84 -7.68 -2.29
N HIS A 602 16.10 -8.01 -3.34
CA HIS A 602 14.88 -7.31 -3.74
C HIS A 602 13.68 -7.66 -2.85
N ASN A 603 13.73 -8.81 -2.17
CA ASN A 603 12.66 -9.31 -1.30
C ASN A 603 12.84 -8.82 0.15
N SER A 604 12.41 -7.59 0.44
CA SER A 604 12.16 -7.16 1.82
C SER A 604 10.67 -7.19 2.15
N ASP A 605 10.33 -7.92 3.22
CA ASP A 605 8.97 -8.01 3.75
C ASP A 605 8.46 -6.61 4.14
N SER A 606 7.33 -6.21 3.55
CA SER A 606 6.72 -4.88 3.79
C SER A 606 6.46 -4.60 5.27
N ARG A 607 6.22 -5.64 6.09
CA ARG A 607 5.95 -5.50 7.53
C ARG A 607 7.14 -4.93 8.32
N ILE A 608 8.36 -5.21 7.87
CA ILE A 608 9.60 -4.77 8.53
C ILE A 608 10.36 -3.75 7.67
N ARG A 609 9.85 -3.36 6.50
CA ARG A 609 10.54 -2.47 5.58
C ARG A 609 10.84 -1.10 6.19
N HIS A 610 9.91 -0.54 6.96
CA HIS A 610 10.11 0.71 7.70
C HIS A 610 11.22 0.63 8.76
N SER A 611 11.69 -0.56 9.15
CA SER A 611 12.83 -0.69 10.05
C SER A 611 14.14 -0.18 9.43
N ILE A 612 14.22 0.01 8.11
CA ILE A 612 15.38 0.59 7.44
C ILE A 612 15.73 1.98 7.97
N TRP A 613 14.75 2.75 8.44
CA TRP A 613 14.97 4.05 9.07
C TRP A 613 15.78 3.97 10.37
N ILE A 614 15.96 2.79 10.97
CA ILE A 614 16.85 2.60 12.12
C ILE A 614 18.32 2.92 11.74
N TRP A 615 18.70 2.78 10.46
CA TRP A 615 20.00 3.21 9.98
C TRP A 615 20.24 4.71 10.17
N LEU A 616 19.19 5.53 10.10
CA LEU A 616 19.26 6.97 10.39
C LEU A 616 19.36 7.24 11.90
N ALA A 617 18.56 6.52 12.70
CA ALA A 617 18.53 6.71 14.15
C ALA A 617 19.89 6.39 14.81
N ALA A 618 20.58 5.35 14.36
CA ALA A 618 21.82 4.89 15.00
C ALA A 618 22.95 5.95 15.04
N PRO A 619 23.45 6.51 13.91
CA PRO A 619 24.53 7.49 13.92
C PRO A 619 24.15 8.78 14.66
N THR A 620 22.89 9.22 14.58
CA THR A 620 22.43 10.47 15.21
C THR A 620 22.45 10.36 16.73
N ILE A 621 21.95 9.25 17.29
CA ILE A 621 22.00 8.99 18.75
C ILE A 621 23.44 8.74 19.21
N ILE A 622 24.28 8.07 18.40
CA ILE A 622 25.71 7.91 18.68
C ILE A 622 26.39 9.27 18.77
N GLY A 623 26.10 10.19 17.86
CA GLY A 623 26.61 11.56 17.91
C GLY A 623 26.24 12.29 19.21
N LEU A 624 24.97 12.20 19.62
CA LEU A 624 24.47 12.77 20.88
C LEU A 624 25.20 12.20 22.10
N ALA A 625 25.31 10.87 22.19
CA ALA A 625 25.97 10.19 23.29
C ALA A 625 27.48 10.52 23.34
N ASN A 626 28.15 10.46 22.20
CA ASN A 626 29.58 10.76 22.10
C ASN A 626 29.88 12.20 22.53
N TYR A 627 29.09 13.16 22.07
CA TYR A 627 29.23 14.54 22.50
C TYR A 627 29.05 14.69 24.01
N SER A 628 28.01 14.09 24.58
CA SER A 628 27.75 14.15 26.02
C SER A 628 28.86 13.50 26.86
N ILE A 629 29.40 12.35 26.43
CA ILE A 629 30.54 11.68 27.08
C ILE A 629 31.80 12.54 26.99
N CYS A 630 32.12 13.01 25.78
CA CYS A 630 33.33 13.79 25.49
C CYS A 630 33.34 15.13 26.24
N SER A 631 32.22 15.85 26.22
CA SER A 631 32.08 17.12 26.96
C SER A 631 32.16 16.91 28.48
N SER A 632 31.48 15.88 29.00
CA SER A 632 31.55 15.54 30.44
C SER A 632 32.96 15.18 30.89
N HIS A 633 33.71 14.45 30.07
CA HIS A 633 35.12 14.13 30.32
C HIS A 633 36.02 15.36 30.25
N ALA A 634 35.86 16.20 29.22
CA ALA A 634 36.66 17.40 29.01
C ALA A 634 36.49 18.40 30.17
N ILE A 635 35.26 18.62 30.62
CA ILE A 635 34.92 19.62 31.64
C ILE A 635 35.23 19.11 33.05
N ASN A 636 34.89 17.86 33.36
CA ASN A 636 34.89 17.43 34.76
C ASN A 636 36.01 16.47 35.17
N VAL A 637 36.63 15.78 34.21
CA VAL A 637 37.67 14.77 34.48
C VAL A 637 39.05 15.28 34.09
N ALA A 638 39.16 15.83 32.88
CA ALA A 638 40.43 16.27 32.32
C ALA A 638 40.73 17.77 32.55
N ASN A 639 39.73 18.58 32.95
CA ASN A 639 39.80 20.04 33.00
C ASN A 639 40.47 20.63 31.75
N ASN A 640 40.18 20.08 30.57
CA ASN A 640 40.87 20.38 29.32
C ASN A 640 39.87 20.86 28.27
N GLU A 641 39.57 22.16 28.31
CA GLU A 641 38.64 22.82 27.39
C GLU A 641 39.06 22.69 25.91
N ASN A 642 40.35 22.44 25.64
CA ASN A 642 40.84 22.21 24.27
C ASN A 642 40.29 20.92 23.63
N LEU A 643 39.65 20.02 24.39
CA LEU A 643 38.95 18.85 23.85
C LEU A 643 37.58 19.20 23.26
N ILE A 644 36.95 20.31 23.65
CA ILE A 644 35.59 20.67 23.20
C ILE A 644 35.50 20.79 21.66
N PRO A 645 36.47 21.42 20.94
CA PRO A 645 36.48 21.41 19.48
C PRO A 645 36.51 20.01 18.86
N LEU A 646 37.22 19.06 19.49
CA LEU A 646 37.25 17.66 19.04
C LEU A 646 35.87 17.01 19.24
N CYS A 647 35.22 17.24 20.38
CA CYS A 647 33.86 16.77 20.63
C CYS A 647 32.87 17.32 19.58
N ASN A 648 32.97 18.60 19.23
CA ASN A 648 32.15 19.24 18.20
C ASN A 648 32.39 18.63 16.81
N ALA A 649 33.64 18.34 16.45
CA ALA A 649 33.98 17.73 15.18
C ALA A 649 33.39 16.30 15.05
N GLU A 650 33.47 15.51 16.12
CA GLU A 650 32.87 14.17 16.13
C GLU A 650 31.34 14.20 16.06
N LEU A 651 30.69 15.14 16.75
CA LEU A 651 29.25 15.37 16.63
C LEU A 651 28.88 15.72 15.18
N ALA A 652 29.64 16.61 14.53
CA ALA A 652 29.41 17.01 13.15
C ALA A 652 29.49 15.81 12.19
N ASN A 653 30.48 14.94 12.34
CA ASN A 653 30.61 13.73 11.53
C ASN A 653 29.35 12.86 11.59
N HIS A 654 28.86 12.58 12.79
CA HIS A 654 27.68 11.77 13.01
C HIS A 654 26.40 12.44 12.50
N PHE A 655 26.28 13.76 12.68
CA PHE A 655 25.19 14.55 12.13
C PHE A 655 25.13 14.45 10.60
N PHE A 656 26.27 14.65 9.90
CA PHE A 656 26.31 14.58 8.44
C PHE A 656 26.11 13.16 7.90
N VAL A 657 26.59 12.13 8.59
CA VAL A 657 26.27 10.73 8.27
C VAL A 657 24.76 10.50 8.38
N GLY A 658 24.14 10.96 9.48
CA GLY A 658 22.69 10.93 9.66
C GLY A 658 21.95 11.67 8.55
N LEU A 659 22.33 12.91 8.24
CA LEU A 659 21.72 13.72 7.20
C LEU A 659 21.83 13.06 5.81
N MET A 660 22.98 12.47 5.48
CA MET A 660 23.18 11.74 4.23
C MET A 660 22.25 10.52 4.15
N LEU A 661 22.12 9.75 5.22
CA LEU A 661 21.20 8.62 5.27
C LEU A 661 19.74 9.08 5.19
N PHE A 662 19.37 10.18 5.83
CA PHE A 662 18.04 10.78 5.71
C PHE A 662 17.73 11.17 4.26
N LEU A 663 18.63 11.89 3.59
CA LEU A 663 18.45 12.27 2.20
C LEU A 663 18.39 11.05 1.27
N GLY A 664 19.24 10.04 1.49
CA GLY A 664 19.23 8.79 0.73
C GLY A 664 17.95 7.99 0.93
N LEU A 665 17.44 7.89 2.17
CA LEU A 665 16.19 7.21 2.49
C LEU A 665 14.96 7.99 2.02
N ALA A 666 14.96 9.32 2.15
CA ALA A 666 13.92 10.17 1.61
C ALA A 666 13.86 10.06 0.08
N TRP A 667 15.01 10.05 -0.59
CA TRP A 667 15.12 9.81 -2.02
C TRP A 667 14.64 8.40 -2.41
N ALA A 668 15.05 7.37 -1.67
CA ALA A 668 14.57 6.01 -1.87
C ALA A 668 13.08 5.87 -1.54
N SER A 669 12.51 6.74 -0.72
CA SER A 669 11.07 6.78 -0.46
C SER A 669 10.31 7.50 -1.58
N LEU A 670 11.00 8.14 -2.54
CA LEU A 670 10.34 8.81 -3.66
C LEU A 670 9.66 7.78 -4.60
N PRO A 671 8.35 7.93 -4.84
CA PRO A 671 7.51 6.90 -5.49
C PRO A 671 7.91 6.55 -6.93
N HIS A 672 8.44 7.51 -7.68
CA HIS A 672 8.85 7.35 -9.08
C HIS A 672 10.22 6.67 -9.24
N ILE A 673 10.93 6.48 -8.11
CA ILE A 673 12.29 5.97 -8.06
C ILE A 673 12.33 4.60 -7.39
N SER A 674 11.53 4.33 -6.35
CA SER A 674 11.78 3.14 -5.52
C SER A 674 10.58 2.52 -4.77
N PHE A 675 10.85 1.29 -4.33
CA PHE A 675 10.05 0.30 -3.60
C PHE A 675 9.64 0.70 -2.16
N PHE A 676 10.39 1.59 -1.48
CA PHE A 676 10.28 1.79 -0.03
C PHE A 676 9.12 2.68 0.45
N GLY A 677 8.57 3.56 -0.40
CA GLY A 677 7.51 4.51 -0.02
C GLY A 677 6.07 4.06 -0.29
N ARG A 678 5.86 2.81 -0.71
CA ARG A 678 4.56 2.33 -1.25
C ARG A 678 3.70 1.55 -0.25
N ASP A 679 4.23 1.26 0.94
CA ASP A 679 3.54 0.41 1.89
C ASP A 679 2.30 1.10 2.51
N PRO A 680 1.21 0.36 2.79
CA PRO A 680 0.10 0.91 3.53
C PRO A 680 0.53 1.24 4.95
N PHE A 681 -0.10 2.25 5.56
CA PHE A 681 0.18 2.61 6.95
C PHE A 681 0.13 1.38 7.87
N GLY A 682 1.14 1.25 8.72
CA GLY A 682 1.23 0.27 9.78
C GLY A 682 1.99 0.86 10.97
N MET A 683 1.95 0.21 12.13
CA MET A 683 2.63 0.73 13.34
C MET A 683 4.16 0.81 13.19
N GLY A 684 4.74 0.19 12.15
CA GLY A 684 6.16 0.34 11.80
C GLY A 684 6.57 1.78 11.45
N TYR A 685 5.65 2.63 10.97
CA TYR A 685 5.91 4.04 10.67
C TYR A 685 6.39 4.84 11.88
N TRP A 686 6.02 4.44 13.09
CA TRP A 686 6.53 5.09 14.30
C TRP A 686 8.05 4.92 14.49
N THR A 687 8.65 3.90 13.87
CA THR A 687 10.11 3.74 13.83
C THR A 687 10.76 4.83 12.97
N GLU A 688 10.11 5.21 11.87
CA GLU A 688 10.54 6.31 11.01
C GLU A 688 10.42 7.65 11.74
N CYS A 689 9.32 7.88 12.46
CA CYS A 689 9.16 9.06 13.31
C CYS A 689 10.34 9.20 14.29
N PHE A 690 10.64 8.15 15.06
CA PHE A 690 11.75 8.17 16.01
C PHE A 690 13.11 8.46 15.36
N ALA A 691 13.36 7.95 14.14
CA ALA A 691 14.59 8.22 13.42
C ALA A 691 14.73 9.69 13.00
N ILE A 692 13.62 10.31 12.57
CA ILE A 692 13.56 11.73 12.24
C ILE A 692 13.71 12.57 13.51
N ASP A 693 13.10 12.15 14.63
CA ASP A 693 13.22 12.81 15.93
C ASP A 693 14.68 12.82 16.42
N ALA A 694 15.39 11.69 16.30
CA ALA A 694 16.81 11.59 16.65
C ALA A 694 17.69 12.49 15.78
N LEU A 695 17.40 12.60 14.48
CA LEU A 695 18.08 13.54 13.58
C LEU A 695 17.80 15.00 13.97
N ALA A 696 16.56 15.33 14.32
CA ALA A 696 16.19 16.68 14.77
C ALA A 696 16.88 17.05 16.09
N ALA A 697 16.95 16.12 17.05
CA ALA A 697 17.72 16.28 18.29
C ALA A 697 19.21 16.53 18.01
N CYS A 698 19.81 15.74 17.12
CA CYS A 698 21.20 15.91 16.71
C CYS A 698 21.45 17.25 16.00
N ALA A 699 20.50 17.72 15.17
CA ALA A 699 20.57 19.00 14.49
C ALA A 699 20.48 20.19 15.46
N ALA A 700 19.60 20.09 16.47
CA ALA A 700 19.49 21.10 17.52
C ALA A 700 20.80 21.24 18.30
N LEU A 701 21.42 20.11 18.68
CA LEU A 701 22.73 20.12 19.34
C LEU A 701 23.86 20.61 18.43
N PHE A 702 23.82 20.25 17.14
CA PHE A 702 24.78 20.74 16.16
C PHE A 702 24.69 22.26 15.99
N HIS A 703 23.48 22.84 15.97
CA HIS A 703 23.32 24.29 15.98
C HIS A 703 23.87 24.90 17.27
N ALA A 704 23.53 24.31 18.42
CA ALA A 704 23.95 24.84 19.71
C ALA A 704 25.45 24.92 19.91
N THR A 705 26.20 24.04 19.25
CA THR A 705 27.66 23.98 19.31
C THR A 705 28.37 24.84 18.25
N ASN A 706 27.71 25.17 17.14
CA ASN A 706 28.35 25.84 15.99
C ASN A 706 27.82 27.26 15.69
N GLY A 707 26.54 27.54 15.95
CA GLY A 707 25.95 28.88 15.86
C GLY A 707 25.70 29.47 14.48
N PHE A 708 25.95 28.74 13.39
CA PHE A 708 25.74 29.27 12.04
C PHE A 708 24.24 29.44 11.71
N ASN A 709 23.85 30.51 11.02
CA ASN A 709 22.46 30.72 10.59
C ASN A 709 21.90 29.53 9.79
N ALA A 710 22.69 28.95 8.88
CA ALA A 710 22.27 27.78 8.12
C ALA A 710 22.00 26.55 9.02
N SER A 711 22.75 26.37 10.10
CA SER A 711 22.52 25.27 11.06
C SER A 711 21.24 25.48 11.88
N ARG A 712 20.91 26.74 12.20
CA ARG A 712 19.66 27.11 12.87
C ARG A 712 18.46 26.78 12.00
N ASP A 713 18.50 27.24 10.75
CA ASP A 713 17.39 27.08 9.81
C ASP A 713 17.19 25.59 9.48
N LEU A 714 18.28 24.82 9.34
CA LEU A 714 18.23 23.37 9.17
C LEU A 714 17.63 22.66 10.38
N ALA A 715 17.99 23.06 11.61
CA ALA A 715 17.41 22.50 12.82
C ALA A 715 15.89 22.76 12.91
N TYR A 716 15.44 23.96 12.57
CA TYR A 716 14.00 24.27 12.49
C TYR A 716 13.28 23.43 11.43
N ILE A 717 13.88 23.25 10.25
CA ILE A 717 13.31 22.39 9.19
C ILE A 717 13.17 20.95 9.70
N LEU A 718 14.21 20.38 10.29
CA LEU A 718 14.19 19.01 10.79
C LEU A 718 13.23 18.82 11.97
N LEU A 719 13.14 19.79 12.88
CA LEU A 719 12.16 19.77 13.97
C LEU A 719 10.72 19.87 13.45
N THR A 720 10.49 20.67 12.41
CA THR A 720 9.19 20.76 11.74
C THR A 720 8.83 19.46 11.05
N LEU A 721 9.77 18.82 10.35
CA LEU A 721 9.57 17.52 9.72
C LEU A 721 9.27 16.42 10.76
N ALA A 722 9.97 16.43 11.90
CA ALA A 722 9.71 15.54 13.03
C ALA A 722 8.26 15.69 13.57
N CYS A 723 7.80 16.93 13.75
CA CYS A 723 6.41 17.23 14.14
C CYS A 723 5.38 16.74 13.12
N ILE A 724 5.62 16.98 11.82
CA ILE A 724 4.70 16.53 10.75
C ILE A 724 4.64 15.01 10.72
N ALA A 725 5.79 14.32 10.77
CA ALA A 725 5.86 12.87 10.76
C ALA A 725 5.08 12.25 11.95
N ASN A 726 5.33 12.74 13.17
CA ASN A 726 4.62 12.29 14.38
C ASN A 726 3.12 12.60 14.31
N GLY A 727 2.73 13.81 13.88
CA GLY A 727 1.33 14.22 13.77
C GLY A 727 0.55 13.38 12.75
N VAL A 728 1.14 13.11 11.59
CA VAL A 728 0.54 12.26 10.54
C VAL A 728 0.42 10.82 11.02
N ALA A 729 1.46 10.24 11.62
CA ALA A 729 1.43 8.88 12.17
C ALA A 729 0.38 8.75 13.30
N PHE A 730 0.24 9.77 14.15
CA PHE A 730 -0.78 9.85 15.18
C PHE A 730 -2.19 9.82 14.60
N LEU A 731 -2.47 10.68 13.60
CA LEU A 731 -3.78 10.74 12.96
C LEU A 731 -4.12 9.45 12.19
N HIS A 732 -3.14 8.82 11.54
CA HIS A 732 -3.34 7.49 10.94
C HIS A 732 -3.67 6.44 11.98
N THR A 733 -2.98 6.45 13.12
CA THR A 733 -3.26 5.54 14.24
C THR A 733 -4.69 5.71 14.75
N ILE A 734 -5.17 6.95 14.90
CA ILE A 734 -6.55 7.25 15.29
C ILE A 734 -7.53 6.78 14.20
N ALA A 735 -7.29 7.08 12.94
CA ALA A 735 -8.16 6.66 11.84
C ALA A 735 -8.27 5.13 11.76
N ALA A 736 -7.16 4.42 11.99
CA ALA A 736 -7.13 2.96 12.03
C ALA A 736 -7.93 2.40 13.22
N LEU A 737 -7.84 3.03 14.40
CA LEU A 737 -8.63 2.69 15.58
C LEU A 737 -10.13 2.88 15.35
N ILE A 738 -10.56 4.02 14.79
CA ILE A 738 -11.98 4.29 14.51
C ILE A 738 -12.53 3.30 13.48
N ARG A 739 -11.77 3.04 12.41
CA ARG A 739 -12.15 2.07 11.38
C ARG A 739 -12.09 0.62 11.87
N ARG A 740 -11.44 0.35 13.01
CA ARG A 740 -11.15 -0.99 13.53
C ARG A 740 -10.44 -1.88 12.50
N ARG A 741 -9.49 -1.32 11.76
CA ARG A 741 -8.68 -2.07 10.77
C ARG A 741 -7.21 -1.66 10.84
N ILE A 742 -6.32 -2.48 10.28
CA ILE A 742 -4.86 -2.26 10.18
C ILE A 742 -4.14 -2.40 11.53
N VAL A 743 -4.57 -1.65 12.55
CA VAL A 743 -4.00 -1.67 13.90
C VAL A 743 -4.88 -2.54 14.81
N PHE A 744 -4.26 -3.35 15.68
CA PHE A 744 -4.93 -4.34 16.52
C PHE A 744 -5.76 -5.39 15.75
N THR A 745 -5.49 -5.54 14.46
CA THR A 745 -5.94 -6.67 13.65
C THR A 745 -4.81 -7.70 13.56
N PRO A 746 -5.11 -8.99 13.37
CA PRO A 746 -4.06 -9.97 13.10
C PRO A 746 -3.32 -9.56 11.81
N GLU A 747 -2.04 -9.90 11.70
CA GLU A 747 -1.34 -9.71 10.43
C GLU A 747 -1.91 -10.63 9.35
N VAL A 748 -1.96 -10.12 8.11
CA VAL A 748 -2.31 -10.94 6.95
C VAL A 748 -1.34 -12.10 6.90
N LYS A 749 -1.92 -13.26 7.08
CA LYS A 749 -1.21 -14.51 7.14
C LYS A 749 -1.20 -15.05 5.71
N TRP A 750 -0.14 -14.77 4.95
CA TRP A 750 0.13 -15.39 3.64
C TRP A 750 1.53 -16.01 3.61
N GLY A 751 1.78 -16.91 2.65
CA GLY A 751 3.03 -17.64 2.50
C GLY A 751 3.11 -18.27 1.10
N PRO A 752 4.18 -19.02 0.77
CA PRO A 752 4.29 -19.64 -0.54
C PRO A 752 3.09 -20.52 -0.88
N LEU A 753 2.53 -21.28 0.07
CA LEU A 753 1.33 -22.11 -0.17
C LEU A 753 0.02 -21.31 -0.31
N SER A 754 0.06 -19.98 -0.24
CA SER A 754 -1.13 -19.16 -0.49
C SER A 754 -1.55 -19.16 -1.96
N PHE A 755 -0.68 -19.53 -2.92
CA PHE A 755 -1.08 -19.59 -4.33
C PHE A 755 -2.26 -20.57 -4.53
N MET A 756 -2.25 -21.73 -3.86
CA MET A 756 -3.29 -22.76 -3.95
C MET A 756 -4.68 -22.20 -3.63
N LYS A 757 -4.84 -21.60 -2.45
CA LYS A 757 -6.11 -20.98 -2.05
C LYS A 757 -6.48 -19.79 -2.93
N LEU A 758 -5.52 -19.02 -3.41
CA LEU A 758 -5.81 -17.92 -4.34
C LEU A 758 -6.29 -18.45 -5.71
N THR A 759 -5.81 -19.62 -6.15
CA THR A 759 -6.38 -20.35 -7.29
C THR A 759 -7.82 -20.78 -7.01
N HIS A 760 -8.12 -21.30 -5.80
CA HIS A 760 -9.49 -21.68 -5.41
C HIS A 760 -10.44 -20.47 -5.40
N GLU A 761 -9.98 -19.33 -4.88
CA GLU A 761 -10.73 -18.07 -4.91
C GLU A 761 -10.96 -17.56 -6.34
N ALA A 762 -9.99 -17.76 -7.25
CA ALA A 762 -10.17 -17.44 -8.66
C ALA A 762 -11.21 -18.35 -9.32
N PHE A 763 -11.22 -19.64 -9.00
CA PHE A 763 -12.29 -20.54 -9.45
C PHE A 763 -13.66 -20.06 -8.96
N ARG A 764 -13.81 -19.71 -7.66
CA ARG A 764 -15.05 -19.16 -7.12
C ARG A 764 -15.48 -17.87 -7.84
N GLY A 765 -14.54 -17.03 -8.24
CA GLY A 765 -14.82 -15.84 -9.03
C GLY A 765 -15.26 -16.14 -10.47
N ALA A 766 -14.80 -17.26 -11.05
CA ALA A 766 -15.14 -17.69 -12.41
C ALA A 766 -16.51 -18.39 -12.50
N LEU A 767 -16.93 -19.13 -11.46
CA LEU A 767 -18.16 -19.94 -11.49
C LEU A 767 -19.44 -19.12 -11.80
N PRO A 768 -19.71 -17.94 -11.18
CA PRO A 768 -20.89 -17.15 -11.50
C PRO A 768 -20.91 -16.69 -12.97
N LYS A 769 -19.73 -16.38 -13.54
CA LYS A 769 -19.62 -15.99 -14.95
C LYS A 769 -19.92 -17.16 -15.88
N LEU A 770 -19.41 -18.35 -15.57
CA LEU A 770 -19.73 -19.56 -16.34
C LEU A 770 -21.22 -19.92 -16.29
N ARG A 771 -21.87 -19.80 -15.13
CA ARG A 771 -23.32 -20.01 -15.00
C ARG A 771 -24.11 -19.02 -15.85
N ALA A 772 -23.81 -17.72 -15.72
CA ALA A 772 -24.49 -16.69 -16.50
C ALA A 772 -24.35 -16.91 -18.02
N LEU A 773 -23.14 -17.28 -18.48
CA LEU A 773 -22.90 -17.57 -19.90
C LEU A 773 -23.64 -18.82 -20.38
N LEU A 774 -23.73 -19.86 -19.55
CA LEU A 774 -24.46 -21.10 -19.86
C LEU A 774 -25.97 -20.88 -19.93
N ASP A 775 -26.51 -20.09 -19.00
CA ASP A 775 -27.94 -19.73 -18.95
C ASP A 775 -28.34 -18.81 -20.11
N ALA A 776 -27.39 -18.04 -20.65
CA ALA A 776 -27.60 -17.14 -21.79
C ALA A 776 -27.60 -17.85 -23.16
N ILE A 777 -27.22 -19.14 -23.23
CA ILE A 777 -27.18 -19.88 -24.50
C ILE A 777 -28.60 -20.23 -24.95
N ASP A 778 -29.03 -19.64 -26.07
CA ASP A 778 -30.31 -19.94 -26.73
C ASP A 778 -30.09 -20.31 -28.20
N LEU A 779 -30.20 -21.61 -28.51
CA LEU A 779 -29.99 -22.14 -29.86
C LEU A 779 -31.15 -21.80 -30.83
N GLU A 780 -32.28 -21.27 -30.37
CA GLU A 780 -33.39 -20.82 -31.23
C GLU A 780 -33.07 -19.46 -31.89
N ASP A 781 -32.43 -18.54 -31.17
CA ASP A 781 -31.85 -17.31 -31.74
C ASP A 781 -30.46 -17.62 -32.32
N THR A 782 -30.45 -18.06 -33.59
CA THR A 782 -29.26 -18.53 -34.31
C THR A 782 -28.08 -17.55 -34.31
N SER A 783 -28.31 -16.26 -34.05
CA SER A 783 -27.26 -15.26 -34.02
C SER A 783 -26.66 -15.08 -32.62
N LYS A 784 -27.49 -15.00 -31.57
CA LYS A 784 -27.02 -14.76 -30.19
C LYS A 784 -26.57 -16.05 -29.51
N GLY A 785 -27.29 -17.15 -29.69
CA GLY A 785 -26.96 -18.44 -29.08
C GLY A 785 -25.59 -18.95 -29.46
N ILE A 786 -25.19 -18.77 -30.72
CA ILE A 786 -23.87 -19.20 -31.21
C ILE A 786 -22.75 -18.40 -30.55
N GLN A 787 -22.90 -17.09 -30.30
CA GLN A 787 -21.87 -16.32 -29.59
C GLN A 787 -21.80 -16.63 -28.11
N SER A 788 -22.94 -16.72 -27.43
CA SER A 788 -22.94 -17.08 -26.00
C SER A 788 -22.33 -18.47 -25.83
N LEU A 789 -22.55 -19.39 -26.77
CA LEU A 789 -21.87 -20.68 -26.84
C LEU A 789 -20.36 -20.57 -27.11
N GLU A 790 -19.93 -19.76 -28.08
CA GLU A 790 -18.49 -19.53 -28.35
C GLU A 790 -17.77 -18.93 -27.14
N LEU A 791 -18.39 -17.94 -26.49
CA LEU A 791 -17.85 -17.30 -25.30
C LEU A 791 -17.80 -18.26 -24.11
N PHE A 792 -18.88 -19.01 -23.89
CA PHE A 792 -18.92 -20.07 -22.90
C PHE A 792 -17.82 -21.11 -23.17
N ALA A 793 -17.65 -21.56 -24.41
CA ALA A 793 -16.63 -22.54 -24.78
C ALA A 793 -15.20 -22.06 -24.50
N VAL A 794 -14.89 -20.79 -24.78
CA VAL A 794 -13.58 -20.20 -24.47
C VAL A 794 -13.35 -20.15 -22.96
N TYR A 795 -14.30 -19.61 -22.19
CA TYR A 795 -14.18 -19.51 -20.73
C TYR A 795 -14.13 -20.89 -20.07
N TYR A 796 -14.92 -21.85 -20.55
CA TYR A 796 -14.93 -23.22 -20.08
C TYR A 796 -13.62 -23.95 -20.42
N SER A 797 -13.05 -23.72 -21.61
CA SER A 797 -11.74 -24.27 -21.98
C SER A 797 -10.64 -23.76 -21.05
N GLN A 798 -10.62 -22.45 -20.74
CA GLN A 798 -9.69 -21.88 -19.76
C GLN A 798 -9.88 -22.50 -18.38
N PHE A 799 -11.12 -22.58 -17.90
CA PHE A 799 -11.45 -23.21 -16.63
C PHE A 799 -10.98 -24.67 -16.57
N SER A 800 -11.21 -25.45 -17.62
CA SER A 800 -10.76 -26.85 -17.74
C SER A 800 -9.24 -27.00 -17.71
N ILE A 801 -8.50 -26.15 -18.43
CA ILE A 801 -7.02 -26.18 -18.41
C ILE A 801 -6.49 -25.85 -17.01
N VAL A 802 -7.04 -24.83 -16.36
CA VAL A 802 -6.59 -24.42 -15.02
C VAL A 802 -6.94 -25.47 -13.98
N HIS A 803 -8.12 -26.10 -14.08
CA HIS A 803 -8.50 -27.24 -13.24
C HIS A 803 -7.52 -28.41 -13.39
N GLU A 804 -7.23 -28.81 -14.64
CA GLU A 804 -6.31 -29.92 -14.94
C GLU A 804 -4.91 -29.68 -14.37
N GLU A 805 -4.37 -28.47 -14.53
CA GLU A 805 -3.05 -28.13 -13.99
C GLU A 805 -3.05 -27.97 -12.47
N HIS A 806 -4.12 -27.42 -11.89
CA HIS A 806 -4.25 -27.28 -10.44
C HIS A 806 -4.35 -28.64 -9.75
N ALA A 807 -5.19 -29.55 -10.26
CA ALA A 807 -5.27 -30.93 -9.78
C ALA A 807 -3.91 -31.64 -9.90
N LYS A 808 -3.16 -31.40 -10.99
CA LYS A 808 -1.80 -31.91 -11.15
C LYS A 808 -0.82 -31.34 -10.11
N HIS A 809 -0.92 -30.04 -9.79
CA HIS A 809 -0.12 -29.42 -8.72
C HIS A 809 -0.40 -30.08 -7.37
N GLU A 810 -1.66 -30.38 -7.10
CA GLU A 810 -2.09 -31.05 -5.89
C GLU A 810 -1.58 -32.48 -5.81
N ASP A 811 -1.91 -33.31 -6.79
CA ASP A 811 -1.63 -34.75 -6.76
C ASP A 811 -0.12 -35.06 -6.85
N GLU A 812 0.60 -34.43 -7.79
CA GLU A 812 1.99 -34.78 -8.09
C GLU A 812 3.02 -34.08 -7.19
N VAL A 813 2.67 -32.90 -6.65
CA VAL A 813 3.60 -32.04 -5.89
C VAL A 813 3.14 -31.85 -4.45
N ILE A 814 1.98 -31.24 -4.22
CA ILE A 814 1.56 -30.79 -2.88
C ILE A 814 1.25 -32.00 -2.00
N PHE A 815 0.32 -32.86 -2.41
CA PHE A 815 -0.13 -34.03 -1.68
C PHE A 815 0.97 -35.06 -1.54
N LYS A 816 1.78 -35.25 -2.58
CA LYS A 816 2.99 -36.08 -2.51
C LYS A 816 3.94 -35.58 -1.41
N THR A 817 4.25 -34.29 -1.39
CA THR A 817 5.09 -33.70 -0.34
C THR A 817 4.43 -33.81 1.02
N PHE A 818 3.11 -33.66 1.13
CA PHE A 818 2.42 -33.83 2.41
C PHE A 818 2.48 -35.27 2.89
N ASN A 819 2.33 -36.26 2.01
CA ASN A 819 2.43 -37.69 2.33
C ASN A 819 3.82 -38.13 2.78
N ASP A 820 4.88 -37.43 2.35
CA ASP A 820 6.24 -37.64 2.86
C ASP A 820 6.36 -37.27 4.35
N TYR A 821 5.57 -36.31 4.82
CA TYR A 821 5.57 -35.84 6.22
C TYR A 821 4.39 -36.39 7.06
N PHE A 822 3.26 -36.71 6.43
CA PHE A 822 1.97 -37.07 7.04
C PHE A 822 1.26 -38.18 6.22
N HIS A 823 1.67 -39.43 6.44
CA HIS A 823 1.47 -40.57 5.52
C HIS A 823 0.02 -41.06 5.27
N GLU A 824 -1.03 -40.43 5.79
CA GLU A 824 -2.42 -40.87 5.61
C GLU A 824 -3.41 -39.72 5.26
N HIS A 825 -2.96 -38.47 5.26
CA HIS A 825 -3.87 -37.31 5.25
C HIS A 825 -4.37 -36.89 3.88
N ALA A 826 -3.56 -37.03 2.84
CA ALA A 826 -3.92 -36.58 1.49
C ALA A 826 -4.58 -37.69 0.64
N LEU A 827 -4.47 -38.97 1.05
CA LEU A 827 -4.97 -40.11 0.28
C LEU A 827 -6.47 -40.04 -0.04
N LYS A 828 -7.27 -39.41 0.83
CA LYS A 828 -8.72 -39.25 0.63
C LYS A 828 -9.08 -38.33 -0.55
N TYR A 829 -8.23 -37.37 -0.90
CA TYR A 829 -8.53 -36.33 -1.90
C TYR A 829 -8.08 -36.71 -3.33
N ASN A 830 -7.23 -37.73 -3.46
CA ASN A 830 -6.69 -38.15 -4.77
C ASN A 830 -7.74 -38.83 -5.68
N ASP A 831 -8.84 -39.36 -5.13
CA ASP A 831 -9.80 -40.19 -5.89
C ASP A 831 -10.86 -39.39 -6.66
N ASP A 832 -11.02 -38.10 -6.38
CA ASP A 832 -12.07 -37.26 -6.97
C ASP A 832 -11.58 -36.49 -8.22
N HIS A 833 -10.32 -36.04 -8.24
CA HIS A 833 -9.72 -35.33 -9.39
C HIS A 833 -9.78 -36.11 -10.71
N ALA A 834 -9.57 -37.43 -10.67
CA ALA A 834 -9.61 -38.28 -11.87
C ALA A 834 -11.04 -38.38 -12.45
N LYS A 835 -12.07 -38.43 -11.60
CA LYS A 835 -13.47 -38.50 -12.04
C LYS A 835 -13.92 -37.17 -12.64
N ASP A 836 -13.54 -36.07 -12.00
CA ASP A 836 -13.87 -34.72 -12.48
C ASP A 836 -13.22 -34.44 -13.82
N LYS A 837 -11.95 -34.84 -14.00
CA LYS A 837 -11.25 -34.73 -15.27
C LYS A 837 -12.01 -35.41 -16.41
N ILE A 838 -12.46 -36.65 -16.22
CA ILE A 838 -13.19 -37.41 -17.25
C ILE A 838 -14.48 -36.69 -17.64
N LYS A 839 -15.26 -36.21 -16.66
CA LYS A 839 -16.49 -35.46 -16.94
C LYS A 839 -16.22 -34.15 -17.67
N MET A 840 -15.19 -33.41 -17.25
CA MET A 840 -14.84 -32.14 -17.89
C MET A 840 -14.41 -32.32 -19.35
N GLU A 841 -13.68 -33.40 -19.65
CA GLU A 841 -13.32 -33.79 -21.01
C GLU A 841 -14.55 -34.18 -21.84
N GLU A 842 -15.50 -34.92 -21.26
CA GLU A 842 -16.77 -35.24 -21.91
C GLU A 842 -17.55 -33.97 -22.27
N TRP A 843 -17.70 -33.02 -21.35
CA TRP A 843 -18.39 -31.75 -21.61
C TRP A 843 -17.66 -30.90 -22.65
N SER A 844 -16.32 -30.88 -22.66
CA SER A 844 -15.55 -30.23 -23.73
C SER A 844 -15.87 -30.81 -25.10
N LEU A 845 -16.00 -32.14 -25.21
CA LEU A 845 -16.38 -32.80 -26.47
C LEU A 845 -17.81 -32.46 -26.89
N LEU A 846 -18.75 -32.39 -25.95
CA LEU A 846 -20.13 -31.98 -26.24
C LEU A 846 -20.20 -30.54 -26.74
N ILE A 847 -19.50 -29.60 -26.09
CA ILE A 847 -19.45 -28.18 -26.48
C ILE A 847 -18.87 -28.04 -27.89
N ASN A 848 -17.73 -28.68 -28.16
CA ASN A 848 -17.11 -28.68 -29.49
C ASN A 848 -18.01 -29.33 -30.54
N GLY A 849 -18.75 -30.39 -30.18
CA GLY A 849 -19.70 -31.04 -31.07
C GLY A 849 -20.88 -30.15 -31.48
N ILE A 850 -21.30 -29.21 -30.62
CA ILE A 850 -22.29 -28.19 -30.97
C ILE A 850 -21.65 -27.13 -31.89
N LEU A 851 -20.45 -26.64 -31.55
CA LEU A 851 -19.74 -25.60 -32.33
C LEU A 851 -19.41 -26.07 -33.76
N GLU A 852 -18.92 -27.30 -33.92
CA GLU A 852 -18.56 -27.90 -35.20
C GLU A 852 -19.77 -28.42 -35.99
N ARG A 853 -20.97 -28.36 -35.42
CA ARG A 853 -22.22 -28.90 -35.98
C ARG A 853 -22.12 -30.39 -36.32
N THR A 854 -21.35 -31.14 -35.55
CA THR A 854 -21.18 -32.59 -35.70
C THR A 854 -22.21 -33.37 -34.88
N THR A 855 -22.93 -32.70 -33.97
CA THR A 855 -24.00 -33.28 -33.15
C THR A 855 -25.33 -33.36 -33.91
N ALA A 856 -26.00 -34.51 -33.80
CA ALA A 856 -27.28 -34.76 -34.49
C ALA A 856 -28.46 -33.97 -33.90
N ASP A 857 -28.42 -33.67 -32.59
CA ASP A 857 -29.44 -32.88 -31.88
C ASP A 857 -28.76 -31.90 -30.90
N PRO A 858 -28.36 -30.71 -31.36
CA PRO A 858 -27.68 -29.70 -30.54
C PRO A 858 -28.49 -29.22 -29.33
N SER A 859 -29.82 -29.14 -29.46
CA SER A 859 -30.71 -28.63 -28.39
C SER A 859 -30.80 -29.62 -27.22
N SER A 860 -30.84 -30.92 -27.52
CA SER A 860 -30.75 -31.97 -26.50
C SER A 860 -29.41 -31.96 -25.77
N VAL A 861 -28.30 -31.77 -26.51
CA VAL A 861 -26.96 -31.68 -25.90
C VAL A 861 -26.83 -30.44 -25.02
N LEU A 862 -27.35 -29.28 -25.44
CA LEU A 862 -27.36 -28.07 -24.61
C LEU A 862 -28.17 -28.27 -23.34
N SER A 863 -29.36 -28.88 -23.44
CA SER A 863 -30.21 -29.15 -22.27
C SER A 863 -29.47 -30.04 -21.27
N ARG A 864 -28.73 -31.05 -21.75
CA ARG A 864 -27.89 -31.90 -20.91
C ARG A 864 -26.77 -31.10 -20.21
N LEU A 865 -26.10 -30.19 -20.91
CA LEU A 865 -25.08 -29.32 -20.30
C LEU A 865 -25.67 -28.41 -19.22
N GLN A 866 -26.85 -27.82 -19.48
CA GLN A 866 -27.57 -26.98 -18.53
C GLN A 866 -28.06 -27.73 -17.28
N GLU A 867 -28.32 -29.04 -17.41
CA GLU A 867 -28.70 -29.91 -16.29
C GLU A 867 -27.48 -30.40 -15.48
N GLU A 868 -26.38 -30.77 -16.15
CA GLU A 868 -25.23 -31.42 -15.49
C GLU A 868 -24.19 -30.43 -14.90
N LEU A 869 -23.96 -29.27 -15.53
CA LEU A 869 -22.90 -28.34 -15.11
C LEU A 869 -23.20 -27.58 -13.81
N PRO A 870 -24.41 -27.04 -13.56
CA PRO A 870 -24.67 -26.30 -12.31
C PRO A 870 -24.49 -27.15 -11.04
N PRO A 871 -24.99 -28.40 -10.96
CA PRO A 871 -24.71 -29.29 -9.82
C PRO A 871 -23.23 -29.63 -9.68
N PHE A 872 -22.50 -29.75 -10.79
CA PHE A 872 -21.05 -29.93 -10.76
C PHE A 872 -20.33 -28.71 -10.19
N PHE A 873 -20.73 -27.49 -10.54
CA PHE A 873 -20.16 -26.27 -9.96
C PHE A 873 -20.38 -26.20 -8.45
N ASP A 874 -21.54 -26.64 -7.96
CA ASP A 874 -21.81 -26.74 -6.52
C ASP A 874 -20.93 -27.80 -5.84
N HIS A 875 -20.78 -28.98 -6.46
CA HIS A 875 -19.88 -30.04 -5.99
C HIS A 875 -18.42 -29.57 -5.95
N PHE A 876 -17.95 -28.91 -7.00
CA PHE A 876 -16.59 -28.40 -7.11
C PHE A 876 -16.31 -27.34 -6.03
N GLU A 877 -17.26 -26.45 -5.73
CA GLU A 877 -17.10 -25.48 -4.65
C GLU A 877 -16.98 -26.16 -3.27
N GLU A 878 -17.73 -27.25 -3.04
CA GLU A 878 -17.63 -28.07 -1.83
C GLU A 878 -16.28 -28.80 -1.74
N HIS A 879 -15.79 -29.35 -2.85
CA HIS A 879 -14.47 -29.98 -2.96
C HIS A 879 -13.34 -29.02 -2.57
N LEU A 880 -13.28 -27.84 -3.22
CA LEU A 880 -12.30 -26.79 -2.92
C LEU A 880 -12.32 -26.37 -1.45
N LYS A 881 -13.51 -26.35 -0.84
CA LYS A 881 -13.68 -26.03 0.59
C LYS A 881 -13.16 -27.16 1.48
N GLY A 882 -13.38 -28.41 1.10
CA GLY A 882 -12.87 -29.59 1.81
C GLY A 882 -11.34 -29.58 1.90
N GLU A 883 -10.65 -29.24 0.82
CA GLU A 883 -9.19 -29.15 0.78
C GLU A 883 -8.64 -27.99 1.62
N GLU A 884 -9.28 -26.82 1.54
CA GLU A 884 -8.91 -25.65 2.34
C GLU A 884 -9.04 -25.90 3.84
N ASP A 885 -10.11 -26.57 4.26
CA ASP A 885 -10.40 -26.81 5.67
C ASP A 885 -9.46 -27.88 6.27
N ASN A 886 -8.99 -28.83 5.48
CA ASN A 886 -8.24 -30.00 5.97
C ASN A 886 -6.75 -30.02 5.61
N LEU A 887 -6.35 -29.57 4.42
CA LEU A 887 -4.97 -29.71 3.92
C LEU A 887 -4.16 -28.43 4.06
N GLN A 888 -4.77 -27.27 3.77
CA GLN A 888 -4.06 -25.99 3.84
C GLN A 888 -3.44 -25.67 5.23
N PRO A 889 -4.12 -25.96 6.37
CA PRO A 889 -3.56 -25.71 7.69
C PRO A 889 -2.29 -26.53 7.96
N ILE A 890 -2.20 -27.74 7.41
CA ILE A 890 -1.09 -28.69 7.60
C ILE A 890 0.17 -28.08 7.01
N GLY A 891 0.16 -27.81 5.70
CA GLY A 891 1.32 -27.27 4.99
C GLY A 891 1.81 -25.97 5.61
N ARG A 892 0.88 -25.10 6.02
CA ARG A 892 1.24 -23.80 6.60
C ARG A 892 1.87 -23.89 7.98
N LYS A 893 1.35 -24.76 8.85
CA LYS A 893 1.74 -24.81 10.27
C LYS A 893 2.93 -25.73 10.51
N HIS A 894 3.06 -26.78 9.72
CA HIS A 894 4.00 -27.86 9.99
C HIS A 894 5.16 -27.94 9.01
N LEU A 895 5.05 -27.40 7.79
CA LEU A 895 6.16 -27.42 6.84
C LEU A 895 7.08 -26.21 7.02
N PRO A 896 8.41 -26.40 7.04
CA PRO A 896 9.39 -25.32 6.96
C PRO A 896 9.21 -24.45 5.71
N LEU A 897 9.56 -23.16 5.81
CA LEU A 897 9.42 -22.20 4.72
C LEU A 897 10.16 -22.63 3.44
N ALA A 898 11.36 -23.19 3.58
CA ALA A 898 12.13 -23.72 2.45
C ALA A 898 11.35 -24.79 1.65
N ILE A 899 10.63 -25.68 2.33
CA ILE A 899 9.81 -26.71 1.69
C ILE A 899 8.60 -26.08 1.01
N GLN A 900 7.95 -25.12 1.67
CA GLN A 900 6.82 -24.40 1.06
C GLN A 900 7.21 -23.69 -0.24
N LYS A 901 8.41 -23.07 -0.29
CA LYS A 901 8.94 -22.47 -1.53
C LYS A 901 9.25 -23.54 -2.57
N GLN A 902 9.84 -24.66 -2.17
CA GLN A 902 10.14 -25.77 -3.07
C GLN A 902 8.86 -26.31 -3.74
N ILE A 903 7.77 -26.48 -2.98
CA ILE A 903 6.46 -26.87 -3.53
C ILE A 903 6.01 -25.91 -4.64
N SER A 904 6.10 -24.59 -4.42
CA SER A 904 5.73 -23.60 -5.45
C SER A 904 6.65 -23.67 -6.68
N ARG A 905 7.94 -23.95 -6.50
CA ARG A 905 8.91 -24.11 -7.60
C ARG A 905 8.62 -25.38 -8.41
N ASP A 906 8.31 -26.48 -7.73
CA ASP A 906 8.01 -27.77 -8.35
C ASP A 906 6.68 -27.71 -9.11
N ALA A 907 5.64 -27.10 -8.52
CA ALA A 907 4.37 -26.82 -9.20
C ALA A 907 4.58 -25.99 -10.48
N PHE A 908 5.45 -24.97 -10.42
CA PHE A 908 5.80 -24.20 -11.62
C PHE A 908 6.57 -25.03 -12.67
N GLY A 909 7.44 -25.95 -12.22
CA GLY A 909 8.27 -26.78 -13.08
C GLY A 909 7.52 -27.88 -13.82
N ILE A 910 6.45 -28.44 -13.24
CA ILE A 910 5.65 -29.52 -13.86
C ILE A 910 4.65 -29.03 -14.91
N THR A 911 4.38 -27.73 -14.96
CA THR A 911 3.45 -27.10 -15.90
C THR A 911 4.19 -26.46 -17.08
N ASN A 912 3.69 -26.71 -18.28
CA ASN A 912 4.26 -26.15 -19.51
C ASN A 912 4.11 -24.61 -19.54
N ALA A 913 5.13 -23.91 -20.04
CA ALA A 913 5.13 -22.45 -20.22
C ALA A 913 3.88 -21.92 -20.95
N LYS A 914 3.39 -22.61 -21.99
CA LYS A 914 2.17 -22.18 -22.70
C LYS A 914 0.91 -22.30 -21.85
N LYS A 915 0.82 -23.29 -20.96
CA LYS A 915 -0.31 -23.43 -20.02
C LYS A 915 -0.28 -22.33 -18.95
N TRP A 916 0.92 -21.90 -18.53
CA TRP A 916 1.08 -20.73 -17.65
C TRP A 916 0.58 -19.42 -18.27
N GLU A 917 0.65 -19.28 -19.61
CA GLU A 917 0.07 -18.14 -20.33
C GLU A 917 -1.47 -18.10 -20.29
N VAL A 918 -2.12 -19.22 -19.97
CA VAL A 918 -3.57 -19.30 -19.73
C VAL A 918 -3.87 -19.17 -18.23
N MET A 919 -3.13 -19.89 -17.40
CA MET A 919 -3.40 -20.03 -15.97
C MET A 919 -3.19 -18.73 -15.18
N ILE A 920 -2.07 -18.02 -15.38
CA ILE A 920 -1.81 -16.75 -14.65
C ILE A 920 -2.88 -15.70 -14.99
N PRO A 921 -3.19 -15.42 -16.26
CA PRO A 921 -4.23 -14.43 -16.59
C PRO A 921 -5.62 -14.84 -16.12
N PHE A 922 -5.99 -16.13 -16.24
CA PHE A 922 -7.25 -16.64 -15.70
C PHE A 922 -7.37 -16.35 -14.20
N ILE A 923 -6.34 -16.65 -13.42
CA ILE A 923 -6.35 -16.43 -11.98
C ILE A 923 -6.45 -14.93 -11.67
N ILE A 924 -5.64 -14.09 -12.31
CA ILE A 924 -5.66 -12.63 -12.06
C ILE A 924 -7.02 -12.02 -12.40
N ASN A 925 -7.63 -12.39 -13.53
CA ASN A 925 -8.87 -11.81 -14.00
C ASN A 925 -10.08 -12.23 -13.15
N ASN A 926 -10.07 -13.46 -12.62
CA ASN A 926 -11.18 -13.98 -11.82
C ASN A 926 -11.02 -13.76 -10.31
N LEU A 927 -9.85 -13.31 -9.83
CA LEU A 927 -9.71 -12.89 -8.44
C LEU A 927 -10.53 -11.62 -8.17
N PRO A 928 -11.43 -11.62 -7.16
CA PRO A 928 -12.39 -10.54 -6.95
C PRO A 928 -11.76 -9.24 -6.43
N ARG A 929 -10.56 -9.28 -5.83
CA ARG A 929 -9.92 -8.11 -5.20
C ARG A 929 -8.48 -7.91 -5.65
N HIS A 930 -8.08 -6.64 -5.80
CA HIS A 930 -6.73 -6.28 -6.18
C HIS A 930 -5.64 -6.95 -5.35
N MET A 931 -5.80 -6.92 -4.03
CA MET A 931 -4.76 -7.39 -3.11
C MET A 931 -4.58 -8.90 -3.17
N GLN A 932 -5.59 -9.66 -3.58
CA GLN A 932 -5.44 -11.09 -3.86
C GLN A 932 -4.59 -11.32 -5.11
N ARG A 933 -4.81 -10.53 -6.19
CA ARG A 933 -3.99 -10.58 -7.42
C ARG A 933 -2.54 -10.26 -7.13
N VAL A 934 -2.31 -9.21 -6.33
CA VAL A 934 -0.98 -8.80 -5.88
C VAL A 934 -0.31 -9.94 -5.10
N ARG A 935 -1.00 -10.52 -4.11
CA ARG A 935 -0.45 -11.63 -3.31
C ARG A 935 -0.13 -12.87 -4.16
N TYR A 936 -0.99 -13.21 -5.12
CA TYR A 936 -0.77 -14.37 -5.98
C TYR A 936 0.56 -14.23 -6.75
N LEU A 937 0.77 -13.06 -7.37
CA LEU A 937 2.01 -12.77 -8.08
C LEU A 937 3.21 -12.63 -7.14
N GLN A 938 3.06 -11.98 -5.98
CA GLN A 938 4.12 -11.88 -4.97
C GLN A 938 4.58 -13.25 -4.48
N VAL A 939 3.66 -14.20 -4.31
CA VAL A 939 3.99 -15.58 -3.90
C VAL A 939 4.87 -16.27 -4.96
N LEU A 940 4.53 -16.13 -6.23
CA LEU A 940 5.33 -16.70 -7.33
C LEU A 940 6.69 -16.03 -7.43
N CYS A 941 6.76 -14.71 -7.37
CA CYS A 941 8.01 -13.95 -7.40
C CYS A 941 8.88 -14.22 -6.16
N TRP A 942 8.29 -14.42 -4.99
CA TRP A 942 9.02 -14.75 -3.77
C TRP A 942 9.64 -16.14 -3.84
N SER A 943 8.92 -17.12 -4.40
CA SER A 943 9.41 -18.50 -4.52
C SER A 943 10.38 -18.68 -5.69
N MET A 944 10.26 -17.85 -6.73
CA MET A 944 11.05 -17.91 -7.98
C MET A 944 11.47 -16.50 -8.45
N PRO A 945 12.33 -15.80 -7.70
CA PRO A 945 12.78 -14.46 -8.06
C PRO A 945 13.44 -14.38 -9.43
N GLU A 946 14.15 -15.46 -9.84
CA GLU A 946 14.78 -15.59 -11.15
C GLU A 946 13.79 -15.59 -12.32
N ARG A 947 12.50 -15.84 -12.06
CA ARG A 947 11.42 -15.88 -13.07
C ARG A 947 10.51 -14.66 -13.04
N ALA A 948 10.76 -13.66 -12.20
CA ALA A 948 9.88 -12.50 -12.07
C ALA A 948 9.62 -11.79 -13.41
N GLN A 949 10.63 -11.70 -14.28
CA GLN A 949 10.51 -11.12 -15.62
C GLN A 949 9.67 -11.97 -16.58
N GLN A 950 9.74 -13.29 -16.46
CA GLN A 950 8.93 -14.23 -17.25
C GLN A 950 7.46 -14.13 -16.85
N ILE A 951 7.18 -14.18 -15.55
CA ILE A 951 5.83 -13.97 -14.98
C ILE A 951 5.30 -12.61 -15.44
N GLY A 952 6.13 -11.58 -15.34
CA GLY A 952 5.89 -10.24 -15.85
C GLY A 952 5.47 -10.17 -17.30
N ALA A 953 6.21 -10.82 -18.19
CA ALA A 953 5.91 -10.87 -19.62
C ALA A 953 4.57 -11.56 -19.89
N ILE A 954 4.25 -12.64 -19.17
CA ILE A 954 2.97 -13.33 -19.27
C ILE A 954 1.82 -12.39 -18.88
N VAL A 955 1.93 -11.74 -17.72
CA VAL A 955 0.90 -10.80 -17.24
C VAL A 955 0.77 -9.63 -18.22
N TYR A 956 1.89 -8.99 -18.58
CA TYR A 956 1.94 -7.87 -19.53
C TYR A 956 1.20 -8.16 -20.84
N ARG A 957 1.35 -9.36 -21.41
CA ARG A 957 0.74 -9.69 -22.70
C ARG A 957 -0.76 -9.98 -22.63
N ASN A 958 -1.27 -10.39 -21.46
CA ASN A 958 -2.57 -11.04 -21.35
C ASN A 958 -3.55 -10.35 -20.37
N VAL A 959 -3.15 -9.27 -19.70
CA VAL A 959 -4.05 -8.42 -18.89
C VAL A 959 -4.24 -7.06 -19.54
N ASP A 960 -5.37 -6.41 -19.23
CA ASP A 960 -5.67 -5.08 -19.75
C ASP A 960 -4.68 -4.01 -19.23
N ALA A 961 -4.61 -2.88 -19.93
CA ALA A 961 -3.67 -1.80 -19.60
C ALA A 961 -3.88 -1.24 -18.19
N VAL A 962 -5.11 -1.16 -17.69
CA VAL A 962 -5.40 -0.63 -16.35
C VAL A 962 -4.92 -1.63 -15.29
N MET A 963 -5.21 -2.92 -15.45
CA MET A 963 -4.73 -3.96 -14.55
C MET A 963 -3.21 -3.98 -14.50
N TRP A 964 -2.54 -3.97 -15.66
CA TRP A 964 -1.08 -3.92 -15.74
C TRP A 964 -0.51 -2.71 -14.99
N GLU A 965 -1.06 -1.52 -15.24
CA GLU A 965 -0.62 -0.28 -14.58
C GLU A 965 -0.80 -0.35 -13.06
N ARG A 966 -1.87 -0.99 -12.55
CA ARG A 966 -2.05 -1.17 -11.10
C ARG A 966 -1.08 -2.21 -10.53
N LEU A 967 -0.95 -3.38 -11.16
CA LEU A 967 -0.08 -4.46 -10.69
C LEU A 967 1.39 -4.06 -10.65
N ARG A 968 1.89 -3.33 -11.66
CA ARG A 968 3.30 -2.90 -11.71
C ARG A 968 3.67 -1.87 -10.64
N VAL A 969 2.69 -1.18 -10.07
CA VAL A 969 2.91 -0.25 -8.94
C VAL A 969 3.11 -1.04 -7.66
N GLU A 970 2.32 -2.08 -7.45
CA GLU A 970 2.38 -2.94 -6.27
C GLU A 970 3.54 -3.96 -6.33
N ILE A 971 3.92 -4.39 -7.54
CA ILE A 971 4.97 -5.38 -7.80
C ILE A 971 5.89 -4.86 -8.91
N PRO A 972 6.83 -3.95 -8.62
CA PRO A 972 7.73 -3.42 -9.65
C PRO A 972 8.69 -4.48 -10.24
N GLU A 973 8.90 -5.61 -9.55
CA GLU A 973 9.85 -6.66 -9.93
C GLU A 973 9.43 -7.42 -11.20
N ILE A 974 8.13 -7.46 -11.48
CA ILE A 974 7.58 -8.14 -12.66
C ILE A 974 7.67 -7.30 -13.93
N ILE A 975 8.15 -6.06 -13.91
CA ILE A 975 8.14 -5.22 -15.12
C ILE A 975 9.17 -5.77 -16.12
N PRO A 976 8.74 -6.33 -17.28
CA PRO A 976 9.64 -6.99 -18.20
C PRO A 976 10.56 -5.97 -18.89
N ARG A 977 11.85 -6.31 -19.02
CA ARG A 977 12.84 -5.50 -19.75
C ARG A 977 12.36 -5.23 -21.19
N GLY A 978 12.48 -3.98 -21.63
CA GLY A 978 12.11 -3.57 -22.98
C GLY A 978 10.62 -3.26 -23.18
N ALA A 979 9.77 -3.42 -22.15
CA ALA A 979 8.41 -2.91 -22.20
C ALA A 979 8.37 -1.37 -22.32
N TYR A 980 7.32 -0.85 -22.96
CA TYR A 980 7.03 0.58 -22.96
C TYR A 980 6.92 1.09 -21.52
N ASN A 981 7.63 2.17 -21.18
CA ASN A 981 7.80 2.71 -19.81
C ASN A 981 8.58 1.82 -18.81
N TRP A 982 9.37 0.84 -19.28
CA TRP A 982 10.31 0.12 -18.40
C TRP A 982 11.33 1.09 -17.80
N ARG A 983 11.46 1.09 -16.48
CA ARG A 983 12.53 1.75 -15.72
C ARG A 983 13.23 0.72 -14.85
N ARG A 984 14.56 0.77 -14.79
CA ARG A 984 15.33 -0.04 -13.85
C ARG A 984 15.09 0.51 -12.45
N TYR A 985 14.42 -0.27 -11.60
CA TYR A 985 14.17 0.09 -10.19
C TYR A 985 15.35 -0.23 -9.26
N TYR A 986 16.49 -0.61 -9.83
CA TYR A 986 17.72 -1.01 -9.12
C TYR A 986 18.91 -0.21 -9.63
#